data_AF-A0AA39I9E7-F1
#
_entry.id   AF-A0AA39I9E7-F1
#
_cell.length_a   1.000
_cell.length_b   1.000
_cell.length_c   1.000
_cell.angle_alpha   90.00
_cell.angle_beta   90.00
_cell.angle_gamma   90.00
#
_symmetry.space_group_name_H-M   'P 1'
#
loop_
_entity.id
_entity.type
_entity.pdbx_description
1 polymer ?
#
loop_
_entity_poly.entity_id
_entity_poly.type
_entity_poly.pdbx_seq_one_letter_code
_entity_poly.pdbx_strand_id
1 'polypeptide(L)'
;MITLPTSELWRTIVAGTLRGLRCEMAIGGQSTNLSTKVIIAIALFFACQLLLLWSNFEDLDEKKASVEAAVARLERRKDVLQKKIMDLERESYRINKTLLRSEILLKDRLPLLKNSRDLPPIFFITPTHYRPAQKADLTRLAQTLKSVPNLVWIVVEDADRVSEGVAAVIKSSGLQYGHLHAQTPSHLKLNASDPNWKVPRGVMQRNQALSWIRTNFAASTRGVVYFGDDDNTYDWRLFNEMRSIRNVGVWPVGIVGGQLVETPLVSAENGSVIGFSAKWKPDRPFPIDMAAFAVNVSLLHSHPKTEFSYDVPRGYQESTFLVGLNLARFDLEPKAVNCTRVYDPVKMGERKGQNHYYPPDFDYRVHKNLNRYHGTHALRERARKMGEGILIIRFEMPFNIWCLGCENHVGMGVRYNAEKKKIGMYHSTPLYEFRMKCHLCDNHYIIRTDPKNFDYELVEGCRRQEKRFDPSEIDNLAPVDRTFNQQLNSNAMFKVEHQQQDEKKSVSAEDQMAKLEFIQDRMRDDFAANQALRRGFRQEKQHRKELKADEDAVLAKTSLQIKLLPVDPSDKKLAKHMLTAKASTSHEEHQKEKREQIAESSIFAKSKKAGSSDIPRVALARQLKRSSVPDSFALTDPSSSTPWPKKPTLTMSSLGIVPKAATNPTSPPQAAEEASPSLPASLVAYGSSSDSD
;
A
#
# COMPACT_ATOMS: atom_id res chain seq x y z
N MET A 1 69.01 21.02 31.62
CA MET A 1 70.44 20.81 31.33
C MET A 1 70.87 21.87 30.32
N ILE A 2 72.00 22.51 30.59
CA ILE A 2 72.44 23.79 30.04
C ILE A 2 72.60 23.71 28.52
N THR A 3 71.78 24.46 27.76
CA THR A 3 71.98 24.68 26.32
C THR A 3 72.95 25.84 26.15
N LEU A 4 74.21 25.52 25.87
CA LEU A 4 75.19 26.52 25.41
C LEU A 4 74.86 26.91 23.95
N PRO A 5 74.94 28.20 23.59
CA PRO A 5 74.59 28.65 22.25
C PRO A 5 75.70 28.27 21.26
N THR A 6 75.32 27.51 20.23
CA THR A 6 76.16 27.07 19.10
C THR A 6 76.83 28.23 18.35
N SER A 7 76.42 29.48 18.60
CA SER A 7 77.04 30.69 18.04
C SER A 7 78.47 30.98 18.55
N GLU A 8 78.83 30.55 19.78
CA GLU A 8 80.20 30.79 20.30
C GLU A 8 81.23 29.79 19.76
N LEU A 9 80.79 28.55 19.47
CA LEU A 9 81.61 27.51 18.85
C LEU A 9 81.97 27.86 17.40
N TRP A 10 81.07 28.51 16.67
CA TRP A 10 81.35 29.00 15.32
C TRP A 10 82.33 30.18 15.31
N ARG A 11 82.27 31.09 16.30
CA ARG A 11 83.25 32.19 16.41
C ARG A 11 84.66 31.70 16.71
N THR A 12 84.80 30.66 17.53
CA THR A 12 86.12 30.05 17.83
C THR A 12 86.66 29.24 16.65
N ILE A 13 85.81 28.53 15.90
CA ILE A 13 86.24 27.77 14.70
C ILE A 13 86.64 28.71 13.56
N VAL A 14 85.89 29.79 13.31
CA VAL A 14 86.24 30.80 12.28
C VAL A 14 87.48 31.62 12.68
N ALA A 15 87.65 31.95 13.96
CA ALA A 15 88.86 32.59 14.47
C ALA A 15 90.08 31.65 14.44
N GLY A 16 89.87 30.33 14.57
CA GLY A 16 90.90 29.30 14.43
C GLY A 16 91.35 29.08 12.98
N THR A 17 90.42 29.08 12.03
CA THR A 17 90.73 28.97 10.58
C THR A 17 91.45 30.21 10.05
N LEU A 18 91.07 31.42 10.51
CA LEU A 18 91.80 32.66 10.17
C LEU A 18 93.21 32.75 10.80
N ARG A 19 93.47 32.08 11.93
CA ARG A 19 94.83 31.95 12.48
C ARG A 19 95.66 30.89 11.76
N GLY A 20 95.05 29.78 11.33
CA GLY A 20 95.70 28.75 10.50
C GLY A 20 96.17 29.30 9.15
N LEU A 21 95.37 30.15 8.50
CA LEU A 21 95.70 30.80 7.23
C LEU A 21 96.83 31.85 7.32
N ARG A 22 97.20 32.31 8.52
CA ARG A 22 98.41 33.15 8.72
C ARG A 22 99.67 32.33 8.96
N CYS A 23 99.57 31.04 9.30
CA CYS A 23 100.72 30.20 9.62
C CYS A 23 101.24 29.38 8.43
N GLU A 24 100.45 29.20 7.36
CA GLU A 24 100.84 28.46 6.14
C GLU A 24 101.42 29.34 5.01
N MET A 25 101.67 30.64 5.23
CA MET A 25 102.39 31.49 4.26
C MET A 25 103.92 31.51 4.45
N ALA A 26 104.45 30.74 5.39
CA ALA A 26 105.88 30.51 5.50
C ALA A 26 106.14 29.02 5.32
N ILE A 27 106.88 28.68 4.26
CA ILE A 27 107.42 27.37 3.88
C ILE A 27 106.74 26.80 2.62
N GLY A 28 107.40 27.04 1.49
CA GLY A 28 107.84 25.94 0.62
C GLY A 28 106.85 25.43 -0.42
N GLY A 29 106.86 26.10 -1.58
CA GLY A 29 107.06 25.41 -2.86
C GLY A 29 105.93 24.51 -3.37
N GLN A 30 105.06 25.08 -4.20
CA GLN A 30 104.79 24.59 -5.56
C GLN A 30 103.86 25.58 -6.27
N SER A 31 104.15 25.87 -7.54
CA SER A 31 103.40 26.79 -8.40
C SER A 31 102.01 26.23 -8.68
N THR A 32 101.02 26.59 -7.86
CA THR A 32 99.60 26.39 -8.20
C THR A 32 99.06 27.66 -8.82
N ASN A 33 98.56 27.57 -10.05
CA ASN A 33 97.97 28.69 -10.80
C ASN A 33 96.91 29.44 -9.99
N LEU A 34 96.87 30.77 -10.09
CA LEU A 34 95.89 31.62 -9.39
C LEU A 34 94.44 31.14 -9.60
N SER A 35 94.16 30.56 -10.78
CA SER A 35 92.88 29.97 -11.15
C SER A 35 92.47 28.76 -10.29
N THR A 36 93.37 27.90 -9.85
CA THR A 36 92.99 26.75 -9.00
C THR A 36 92.65 27.19 -7.57
N LYS A 37 93.33 28.22 -7.03
CA LYS A 37 92.98 28.78 -5.71
C LYS A 37 91.60 29.46 -5.71
N VAL A 38 91.24 30.15 -6.80
CA VAL A 38 89.92 30.79 -6.96
C VAL A 38 88.81 29.73 -7.06
N ILE A 39 89.03 28.64 -7.81
CA ILE A 39 88.05 27.55 -7.94
C ILE A 39 87.80 26.87 -6.59
N ILE A 40 88.85 26.61 -5.80
CA ILE A 40 88.72 26.00 -4.46
C ILE A 40 87.97 26.95 -3.50
N ALA A 41 88.25 28.25 -3.53
CA ALA A 41 87.54 29.23 -2.70
C ALA A 41 86.04 29.33 -3.07
N ILE A 42 85.70 29.29 -4.36
CA ILE A 42 84.32 29.27 -4.84
C ILE A 42 83.63 27.96 -4.42
N ALA A 43 84.30 26.81 -4.55
CA ALA A 43 83.76 25.52 -4.14
C ALA A 43 83.48 25.46 -2.62
N LEU A 44 84.38 26.00 -1.80
CA LEU A 44 84.19 26.11 -0.34
C LEU A 44 83.05 27.07 0.01
N PHE A 45 82.89 28.18 -0.72
CA PHE A 45 81.76 29.08 -0.54
C PHE A 45 80.43 28.40 -0.83
N PHE A 46 80.32 27.67 -1.94
CA PHE A 46 79.11 26.91 -2.27
C PHE A 46 78.85 25.74 -1.29
N ALA A 47 79.90 25.05 -0.83
CA ALA A 47 79.77 24.01 0.19
C ALA A 47 79.26 24.58 1.52
N CYS A 48 79.74 25.75 1.93
CA CYS A 48 79.28 26.44 3.14
C CYS A 48 77.82 26.92 3.01
N GLN A 49 77.44 27.46 1.84
CA GLN A 49 76.05 27.82 1.54
C GLN A 49 75.13 26.60 1.55
N LEU A 50 75.57 25.46 1.01
CA LEU A 50 74.84 24.19 1.06
C LEU A 50 74.63 23.69 2.49
N LEU A 51 75.66 23.78 3.34
CA LEU A 51 75.55 23.39 4.75
C LEU A 51 74.59 24.28 5.55
N LEU A 52 74.59 25.59 5.31
CA LEU A 52 73.64 26.53 5.93
C LEU A 52 72.20 26.28 5.46
N LEU A 53 72.01 25.96 4.18
CA LEU A 53 70.70 25.56 3.64
C LEU A 53 70.22 24.25 4.28
N TRP A 54 71.13 23.30 4.49
CA TRP A 54 70.81 22.03 5.11
C TRP A 54 70.40 22.19 6.58
N SER A 55 71.11 23.01 7.37
CA SER A 55 70.72 23.28 8.76
C SER A 55 69.37 23.99 8.88
N ASN A 56 69.07 24.91 7.95
CA ASN A 56 67.76 25.57 7.90
C ASN A 56 66.63 24.60 7.52
N PHE A 57 66.93 23.57 6.72
CA PHE A 57 65.97 22.53 6.38
C PHE A 57 65.66 21.63 7.58
N GLU A 58 66.68 21.25 8.36
CA GLU A 58 66.49 20.48 9.61
C GLU A 58 65.64 21.25 10.64
N ASP A 59 65.86 22.56 10.81
CA ASP A 59 65.05 23.41 11.71
C ASP A 59 63.57 23.52 11.25
N LEU A 60 63.32 23.50 9.94
CA LEU A 60 61.96 23.47 9.38
C LEU A 60 61.27 22.12 9.64
N ASP A 61 61.98 21.01 9.52
CA ASP A 61 61.45 19.67 9.82
C ASP A 61 61.11 19.53 11.31
N GLU A 62 61.92 20.08 12.22
CA GLU A 62 61.63 20.08 13.66
C GLU A 62 60.40 20.94 13.99
N LYS A 63 60.27 22.12 13.38
CA LYS A 63 59.07 22.96 13.51
C LYS A 63 57.82 22.29 12.96
N LYS A 64 57.93 21.60 11.83
CA LYS A 64 56.83 20.83 11.25
C LYS A 64 56.39 19.70 12.19
N ALA A 65 57.34 18.93 12.72
CA ALA A 65 57.05 17.86 13.69
C ALA A 65 56.37 18.40 14.97
N SER A 66 56.79 19.57 15.46
CA SER A 66 56.17 20.24 16.60
C SER A 66 54.72 20.67 16.33
N VAL A 67 54.45 21.22 15.16
CA VAL A 67 53.09 21.61 14.72
C VAL A 67 52.21 20.38 14.54
N GLU A 68 52.69 19.32 13.90
CA GLU A 68 51.96 18.06 13.76
C GLU A 68 51.60 17.44 15.12
N ALA A 69 52.53 17.48 16.09
CA ALA A 69 52.26 17.05 17.46
C ALA A 69 51.25 17.96 18.20
N ALA A 70 51.19 19.25 17.88
CA ALA A 70 50.18 20.17 18.42
C ALA A 70 48.80 19.89 17.83
N VAL A 71 48.70 19.67 16.51
CA VAL A 71 47.47 19.29 15.81
C VAL A 71 46.91 17.99 16.36
N ALA A 72 47.75 16.95 16.49
CA ALA A 72 47.33 15.67 17.06
C ALA A 72 46.80 15.79 18.50
N ARG A 73 47.35 16.71 19.31
CA ARG A 73 46.83 16.99 20.66
C ARG A 73 45.47 17.68 20.64
N LEU A 74 45.26 18.61 19.71
CA LEU A 74 43.97 19.29 19.54
C LEU A 74 42.89 18.33 19.03
N GLU A 75 43.22 17.43 18.10
CA GLU A 75 42.31 16.40 17.62
C GLU A 75 41.85 15.47 18.76
N ARG A 76 42.77 14.97 19.59
CA ARG A 76 42.40 14.18 20.78
C ARG A 76 41.49 14.94 21.74
N ARG A 77 41.71 16.24 21.95
CA ARG A 77 40.83 17.08 22.79
C ARG A 77 39.45 17.25 22.17
N LYS A 78 39.37 17.45 20.85
CA LYS A 78 38.11 17.52 20.11
C LYS A 78 37.31 16.23 20.29
N ASP A 79 37.93 15.07 20.11
CA ASP A 79 37.26 13.77 20.24
C ASP A 79 36.73 13.53 21.67
N VAL A 80 37.51 13.91 22.70
CA VAL A 80 37.08 13.83 24.09
C VAL A 80 35.87 14.74 24.37
N LEU A 81 35.86 15.96 23.82
CA LEU A 81 34.74 16.88 23.96
C LEU A 81 33.50 16.37 23.22
N GLN A 82 33.65 15.86 22.00
CA GLN A 82 32.55 15.26 21.24
C GLN A 82 31.93 14.07 21.99
N LYS A 83 32.77 13.22 22.61
CA LYS A 83 32.28 12.13 23.46
C LYS A 83 31.48 12.65 24.66
N LYS A 84 31.97 13.68 25.35
CA LYS A 84 31.24 14.31 26.47
C LYS A 84 29.90 14.90 26.05
N ILE A 85 29.81 15.52 24.88
CA ILE A 85 28.55 16.06 24.35
C ILE A 85 27.55 14.92 24.13
N MET A 86 27.97 13.84 23.46
CA MET A 86 27.10 12.66 23.26
C MET A 86 26.62 12.04 24.58
N ASP A 87 27.49 11.96 25.59
CA ASP A 87 27.12 11.41 26.90
C ASP A 87 26.11 12.33 27.62
N LEU A 88 26.32 13.65 27.59
CA LEU A 88 25.38 14.63 28.16
C LEU A 88 24.01 14.62 27.45
N GLU A 89 23.98 14.51 26.13
CA GLU A 89 22.74 14.39 25.36
C GLU A 89 21.96 13.13 25.73
N ARG A 90 22.67 12.01 25.93
CA ARG A 90 22.07 10.76 26.39
C ARG A 90 21.52 10.87 27.81
N GLU A 91 22.23 11.55 28.71
CA GLU A 91 21.79 11.84 30.08
C GLU A 91 20.52 12.69 30.09
N SER A 92 20.52 13.78 29.31
CA SER A 92 19.36 14.66 29.12
C SER A 92 18.14 13.89 28.62
N TYR A 93 18.31 13.01 27.64
CA TYR A 93 17.23 12.15 27.16
C TYR A 93 16.67 11.21 28.25
N ARG A 94 17.54 10.59 29.05
CA ARG A 94 17.14 9.72 30.17
C ARG A 94 16.36 10.49 31.25
N ILE A 95 16.85 11.67 31.62
CA ILE A 95 16.20 12.53 32.60
C ILE A 95 14.83 12.98 32.07
N ASN A 96 14.74 13.45 30.83
CA ASN A 96 13.47 13.84 30.21
C ASN A 96 12.46 12.68 30.15
N LYS A 97 12.91 11.46 29.85
CA LYS A 97 12.06 10.26 29.87
C LYS A 97 11.55 9.95 31.28
N THR A 98 12.39 10.12 32.29
CA THR A 98 12.03 9.88 33.69
C THR A 98 11.05 10.94 34.19
N LEU A 99 11.30 12.21 33.86
CA LEU A 99 10.42 13.33 34.15
C LEU A 99 9.04 13.12 33.52
N LEU A 100 8.98 12.73 32.24
CA LEU A 100 7.72 12.40 31.57
C LEU A 100 6.97 11.26 32.26
N ARG A 101 7.68 10.21 32.71
CA ARG A 101 7.07 9.08 33.42
C ARG A 101 6.52 9.50 34.78
N SER A 102 7.28 10.28 35.54
CA SER A 102 6.86 10.82 36.83
C SER A 102 5.69 11.80 36.68
N GLU A 103 5.68 12.61 35.62
CA GLU A 103 4.59 13.51 35.28
C GLU A 103 3.30 12.75 34.98
N ILE A 104 3.38 11.65 34.21
CA ILE A 104 2.24 10.75 33.96
C ILE A 104 1.73 10.16 35.30
N LEU A 105 2.63 9.62 36.13
CA LEU A 105 2.24 9.02 37.42
C LEU A 105 1.60 10.02 38.38
N LEU A 106 2.10 11.25 38.44
CA LEU A 106 1.50 12.32 39.23
C LEU A 106 0.15 12.74 38.66
N LYS A 107 0.03 12.83 37.33
CA LYS A 107 -1.21 13.24 36.65
C LYS A 107 -2.28 12.15 36.59
N ASP A 108 -1.95 10.87 36.72
CA ASP A 108 -2.95 9.79 36.93
C ASP A 108 -3.55 9.86 38.33
N ARG A 109 -2.77 10.38 39.30
CA ARG A 109 -3.18 10.51 40.71
C ARG A 109 -3.83 11.86 41.03
N LEU A 110 -3.53 12.92 40.28
CA LEU A 110 -4.06 14.27 40.51
C LEU A 110 -5.60 14.40 40.33
N PRO A 111 -6.25 13.75 39.34
CA PRO A 111 -7.70 13.77 39.16
C PRO A 111 -8.44 13.12 40.33
N LEU A 112 -7.78 12.20 41.04
CA LEU A 112 -8.30 11.59 42.27
C LEU A 112 -8.17 12.53 43.49
N LEU A 113 -7.28 13.54 43.41
CA LEU A 113 -6.94 14.45 44.52
C LEU A 113 -7.61 15.83 44.41
N LYS A 114 -7.97 16.30 43.21
CA LYS A 114 -8.68 17.57 43.03
C LYS A 114 -10.18 17.40 43.15
N ASN A 115 -10.84 18.26 43.92
CA ASN A 115 -12.29 18.43 43.84
C ASN A 115 -12.68 18.76 42.38
N SER A 116 -13.16 17.75 41.65
CA SER A 116 -13.46 17.87 40.22
C SER A 116 -14.52 18.94 39.91
N ARG A 117 -15.30 19.38 40.90
CA ARG A 117 -16.45 20.29 40.73
C ARG A 117 -16.06 21.70 40.28
N ASP A 118 -14.84 22.16 40.55
CA ASP A 118 -14.41 23.54 40.22
C ASP A 118 -13.84 23.70 38.80
N LEU A 119 -13.54 22.58 38.13
CA LEU A 119 -13.02 22.58 36.76
C LEU A 119 -14.15 22.90 35.76
N PRO A 120 -13.87 23.59 34.64
CA PRO A 120 -14.87 23.72 33.56
C PRO A 120 -15.29 22.34 33.04
N PRO A 121 -16.61 22.06 32.91
CA PRO A 121 -17.09 20.79 32.39
C PRO A 121 -16.75 20.63 30.91
N ILE A 122 -16.41 19.41 30.51
CA ILE A 122 -16.26 19.02 29.09
C ILE A 122 -17.52 18.25 28.68
N PHE A 123 -18.25 18.76 27.70
CA PHE A 123 -19.38 18.08 27.07
C PHE A 123 -18.84 17.32 25.85
N PHE A 124 -18.63 16.01 26.04
CA PHE A 124 -18.10 15.13 25.00
C PHE A 124 -19.25 14.52 24.21
N ILE A 125 -19.46 14.96 22.97
CA ILE A 125 -20.56 14.51 22.11
C ILE A 125 -20.07 13.36 21.23
N THR A 126 -20.71 12.20 21.34
CA THR A 126 -20.40 11.00 20.55
C THR A 126 -21.62 10.53 19.76
N PRO A 127 -21.67 10.78 18.45
CA PRO A 127 -22.63 10.10 17.58
C PRO A 127 -22.21 8.63 17.42
N THR A 128 -23.14 7.71 17.59
CA THR A 128 -22.88 6.27 17.39
C THR A 128 -24.02 5.61 16.63
N HIS A 129 -23.74 4.50 15.95
CA HIS A 129 -24.74 3.72 15.23
C HIS A 129 -24.44 2.23 15.38
N TYR A 130 -25.45 1.39 15.16
CA TYR A 130 -25.27 -0.05 15.25
C TYR A 130 -24.27 -0.57 14.21
N ARG A 131 -23.17 -1.13 14.72
CA ARG A 131 -22.18 -1.89 13.95
C ARG A 131 -21.60 -3.00 14.83
N PRO A 132 -21.07 -4.11 14.26
CA PRO A 132 -20.52 -5.20 15.09
C PRO A 132 -19.44 -4.75 16.09
N ALA A 133 -18.66 -3.72 15.76
CA ALA A 133 -17.62 -3.16 16.63
C ALA A 133 -18.12 -2.12 17.65
N GLN A 134 -19.39 -1.68 17.58
CA GLN A 134 -19.91 -0.54 18.33
C GLN A 134 -19.63 -0.65 19.84
N LYS A 135 -19.94 -1.81 20.42
CA LYS A 135 -19.74 -2.04 21.86
C LYS A 135 -18.26 -1.96 22.26
N ALA A 136 -17.36 -2.46 21.41
CA ALA A 136 -15.93 -2.43 21.66
C ALA A 136 -15.37 -0.99 21.59
N ASP A 137 -15.79 -0.24 20.57
CA ASP A 137 -15.41 1.16 20.36
C ASP A 137 -15.86 2.04 21.53
N LEU A 138 -17.14 1.92 21.93
CA LEU A 138 -17.69 2.64 23.08
C LEU A 138 -17.03 2.24 24.40
N THR A 139 -16.69 0.96 24.59
CA THR A 139 -16.02 0.50 25.82
C THR A 139 -14.62 1.11 25.93
N ARG A 140 -13.86 1.11 24.84
CA ARG A 140 -12.53 1.74 24.79
C ARG A 140 -12.62 3.24 25.05
N LEU A 141 -13.55 3.92 24.39
CA LEU A 141 -13.78 5.35 24.59
C LEU A 141 -14.15 5.65 26.05
N ALA A 142 -15.08 4.90 26.64
CA ALA A 142 -15.48 5.04 28.03
C ALA A 142 -14.29 4.91 29.00
N GLN A 143 -13.39 3.95 28.75
CA GLN A 143 -12.18 3.76 29.57
C GLN A 143 -11.24 4.98 29.50
N THR A 144 -11.05 5.54 28.31
CA THR A 144 -10.29 6.80 28.13
C THR A 144 -10.95 7.95 28.87
N LEU A 145 -12.25 8.17 28.66
CA LEU A 145 -12.99 9.27 29.26
C LEU A 145 -13.08 9.17 30.78
N LYS A 146 -13.08 7.96 31.36
CA LYS A 146 -13.11 7.73 32.81
C LYS A 146 -11.95 8.39 33.57
N SER A 147 -10.79 8.53 32.92
CA SER A 147 -9.62 9.23 33.47
C SER A 147 -9.76 10.75 33.53
N VAL A 148 -10.78 11.31 32.86
CA VAL A 148 -10.94 12.76 32.66
C VAL A 148 -11.88 13.33 33.73
N PRO A 149 -11.42 14.24 34.61
CA PRO A 149 -12.27 14.80 35.66
C PRO A 149 -13.37 15.70 35.10
N ASN A 150 -14.53 15.83 35.76
CA ASN A 150 -15.62 16.72 35.35
C ASN A 150 -15.92 16.71 33.83
N LEU A 151 -16.26 15.53 33.32
CA LEU A 151 -16.64 15.29 31.94
C LEU A 151 -18.05 14.72 31.89
N VAL A 152 -18.89 15.27 31.02
CA VAL A 152 -20.23 14.80 30.72
C VAL A 152 -20.20 14.16 29.34
N TRP A 153 -20.44 12.86 29.29
CA TRP A 153 -20.42 12.07 28.07
C TRP A 153 -21.82 11.99 27.44
N ILE A 154 -22.02 12.68 26.33
CA ILE A 154 -23.30 12.73 25.61
C ILE A 154 -23.23 11.75 24.44
N VAL A 155 -23.86 10.59 24.60
CA VAL A 155 -23.92 9.55 23.56
C VAL A 155 -25.25 9.66 22.85
N VAL A 156 -25.20 9.81 21.52
CA VAL A 156 -26.40 9.94 20.69
C VAL A 156 -26.44 8.81 19.66
N GLU A 157 -27.39 7.90 19.80
CA GLU A 157 -27.57 6.78 18.89
C GLU A 157 -28.33 7.19 17.62
N ASP A 158 -27.83 6.78 16.45
CA ASP A 158 -28.57 6.80 15.18
C ASP A 158 -29.60 5.66 15.16
N ALA A 159 -30.65 5.85 15.93
CA ALA A 159 -31.74 4.90 16.12
C ALA A 159 -33.05 5.62 16.52
N ASP A 160 -34.16 4.92 16.36
CA ASP A 160 -35.48 5.40 16.78
C ASP A 160 -35.66 5.41 18.30
N ARG A 161 -34.82 4.65 19.01
CA ARG A 161 -34.83 4.52 20.47
C ARG A 161 -33.43 4.20 20.96
N VAL A 162 -33.19 4.48 22.23
CA VAL A 162 -31.98 4.05 22.93
C VAL A 162 -31.91 2.53 23.03
N SER A 163 -30.72 1.96 22.85
CA SER A 163 -30.49 0.52 22.93
C SER A 163 -30.00 0.10 24.33
N GLU A 164 -30.48 -1.06 24.79
CA GLU A 164 -30.10 -1.60 26.11
C GLU A 164 -28.60 -1.95 26.17
N GLY A 165 -28.04 -2.43 25.06
CA GLY A 165 -26.62 -2.77 24.96
C GLY A 165 -25.70 -1.56 25.14
N VAL A 166 -26.05 -0.42 24.54
CA VAL A 166 -25.30 0.85 24.71
C VAL A 166 -25.55 1.43 26.10
N ALA A 167 -26.80 1.41 26.58
CA ALA A 167 -27.14 1.84 27.94
C ALA A 167 -26.33 1.12 29.01
N ALA A 168 -26.14 -0.20 28.86
CA ALA A 168 -25.33 -1.01 29.77
C ALA A 168 -23.87 -0.57 29.79
N VAL A 169 -23.27 -0.28 28.62
CA VAL A 169 -21.88 0.21 28.53
C VAL A 169 -21.75 1.57 29.23
N ILE A 170 -22.64 2.51 28.90
CA ILE A 170 -22.61 3.86 29.47
C ILE A 170 -22.80 3.79 31.00
N LYS A 171 -23.76 3.01 31.49
CA LYS A 171 -24.02 2.83 32.93
C LYS A 171 -22.81 2.19 33.64
N SER A 172 -22.18 1.19 33.02
CA SER A 172 -20.98 0.53 33.58
C SER A 172 -19.74 1.43 33.63
N SER A 173 -19.70 2.48 32.80
CA SER A 173 -18.55 3.40 32.76
C SER A 173 -18.38 4.21 34.05
N GLY A 174 -19.49 4.51 34.74
CA GLY A 174 -19.53 5.38 35.92
C GLY A 174 -19.31 6.86 35.62
N LEU A 175 -19.33 7.27 34.35
CA LEU A 175 -19.24 8.66 33.91
C LEU A 175 -20.57 9.40 34.14
N GLN A 176 -20.53 10.73 34.23
CA GLN A 176 -21.75 11.52 34.02
C GLN A 176 -22.12 11.46 32.54
N TYR A 177 -23.38 11.21 32.22
CA TYR A 177 -23.76 10.98 30.83
C TYR A 177 -25.13 11.57 30.47
N GLY A 178 -25.30 11.85 29.17
CA GLY A 178 -26.59 12.03 28.52
C GLY A 178 -26.75 10.96 27.44
N HIS A 179 -27.73 10.07 27.57
CA HIS A 179 -27.99 9.02 26.59
C HIS A 179 -29.21 9.40 25.75
N LEU A 180 -28.96 9.77 24.48
CA LEU A 180 -29.95 10.30 23.56
C LEU A 180 -30.05 9.41 22.31
N HIS A 181 -31.07 9.64 21.51
CA HIS A 181 -31.21 9.03 20.19
C HIS A 181 -31.72 10.07 19.18
N ALA A 182 -31.32 9.93 17.93
CA ALA A 182 -31.83 10.71 16.81
C ALA A 182 -31.66 9.88 15.54
N GLN A 183 -32.76 9.48 14.90
CA GLN A 183 -32.70 8.64 13.72
C GLN A 183 -32.36 9.48 12.48
N THR A 184 -31.33 9.09 11.72
CA THR A 184 -31.06 9.66 10.39
C THR A 184 -32.20 9.25 9.43
N PRO A 185 -32.74 10.15 8.59
CA PRO A 185 -33.84 9.82 7.69
C PRO A 185 -33.41 8.78 6.67
N SER A 186 -34.31 7.86 6.29
CA SER A 186 -33.99 6.72 5.42
C SER A 186 -33.35 7.11 4.08
N HIS A 187 -33.72 8.26 3.52
CA HIS A 187 -33.17 8.75 2.25
C HIS A 187 -31.74 9.31 2.36
N LEU A 188 -31.27 9.60 3.58
CA LEU A 188 -29.92 10.08 3.89
C LEU A 188 -29.05 8.99 4.54
N LYS A 189 -29.58 7.77 4.72
CA LYS A 189 -28.81 6.63 5.20
C LYS A 189 -27.98 6.02 4.07
N LEU A 190 -26.74 5.67 4.38
CA LEU A 190 -25.84 5.00 3.44
C LEU A 190 -26.24 3.54 3.29
N ASN A 191 -26.32 3.05 2.06
CA ASN A 191 -26.45 1.62 1.79
C ASN A 191 -25.11 0.90 1.96
N ALA A 192 -25.12 -0.41 2.21
CA ALA A 192 -23.90 -1.21 2.39
C ALA A 192 -22.94 -1.18 1.16
N SER A 193 -23.46 -0.88 -0.03
CA SER A 193 -22.67 -0.73 -1.26
C SER A 193 -22.26 0.72 -1.56
N ASP A 194 -22.79 1.70 -0.82
CA ASP A 194 -22.46 3.11 -1.05
C ASP A 194 -21.08 3.44 -0.44
N PRO A 195 -20.30 4.34 -1.07
CA PRO A 195 -19.06 4.80 -0.46
C PRO A 195 -19.35 5.55 0.85
N ASN A 196 -18.54 5.29 1.89
CA ASN A 196 -18.66 5.91 3.22
C ASN A 196 -18.67 7.44 3.24
N TRP A 197 -18.30 8.11 2.13
CA TRP A 197 -18.18 9.56 2.00
C TRP A 197 -19.34 10.22 1.24
N LYS A 198 -20.35 9.46 0.79
CA LYS A 198 -21.45 9.98 -0.05
C LYS A 198 -22.37 10.95 0.69
N VAL A 199 -22.64 10.68 1.97
CA VAL A 199 -23.50 11.50 2.85
C VAL A 199 -22.77 11.73 4.17
N PRO A 200 -22.78 12.96 4.73
CA PRO A 200 -22.18 13.22 6.04
C PRO A 200 -22.89 12.42 7.13
N ARG A 201 -22.10 11.70 7.95
CA ARG A 201 -22.60 10.86 9.05
C ARG A 201 -22.69 11.68 10.33
N GLY A 202 -23.63 11.34 11.22
CA GLY A 202 -23.68 11.93 12.57
C GLY A 202 -24.32 13.32 12.65
N VAL A 203 -24.88 13.87 11.56
CA VAL A 203 -25.38 15.27 11.52
C VAL A 203 -26.55 15.48 12.49
N MET A 204 -27.62 14.69 12.38
CA MET A 204 -28.76 14.79 13.31
C MET A 204 -28.38 14.49 14.74
N GLN A 205 -27.46 13.55 14.95
CA GLN A 205 -27.02 13.14 16.28
C GLN A 205 -26.25 14.26 16.98
N ARG A 206 -25.36 14.95 16.26
CA ARG A 206 -24.66 16.14 16.78
C ARG A 206 -25.65 17.28 17.07
N ASN A 207 -26.61 17.54 16.19
CA ASN A 207 -27.63 18.58 16.42
C ASN A 207 -28.52 18.26 17.62
N GLN A 208 -28.91 17.00 17.81
CA GLN A 208 -29.68 16.57 18.97
C GLN A 208 -28.90 16.79 20.27
N ALA A 209 -27.60 16.51 20.27
CA ALA A 209 -26.74 16.82 21.41
C ALA A 209 -26.64 18.34 21.67
N LEU A 210 -26.49 19.16 20.62
CA LEU A 210 -26.45 20.62 20.75
C LEU A 210 -27.76 21.17 21.34
N SER A 211 -28.91 20.70 20.85
CA SER A 211 -30.22 21.06 21.39
C SER A 211 -30.37 20.65 22.86
N TRP A 212 -29.91 19.45 23.20
CA TRP A 212 -29.92 18.95 24.58
C TRP A 212 -29.03 19.78 25.51
N ILE A 213 -27.84 20.19 25.07
CA ILE A 213 -26.95 21.07 25.84
C ILE A 213 -27.62 22.44 26.04
N ARG A 214 -28.14 23.04 24.97
CA ARG A 214 -28.84 24.34 25.03
C ARG A 214 -30.02 24.34 26.00
N THR A 215 -30.69 23.20 26.15
CA THR A 215 -31.85 23.05 27.04
C THR A 215 -31.44 22.76 28.49
N ASN A 216 -30.60 21.75 28.71
CA ASN A 216 -30.28 21.27 30.06
C ASN A 216 -29.18 22.09 30.75
N PHE A 217 -28.33 22.75 29.96
CA PHE A 217 -27.19 23.53 30.44
C PHE A 217 -27.30 25.01 30.06
N ALA A 218 -28.51 25.53 29.79
CA ALA A 218 -28.74 26.93 29.40
C ALA A 218 -28.05 27.97 30.31
N ALA A 219 -28.03 27.72 31.62
CA ALA A 219 -27.40 28.60 32.61
C ALA A 219 -25.86 28.47 32.69
N SER A 220 -25.27 27.49 32.01
CA SER A 220 -23.83 27.26 32.07
C SER A 220 -23.08 28.26 31.20
N THR A 221 -22.25 29.09 31.84
CA THR A 221 -21.36 30.06 31.18
C THR A 221 -19.92 29.58 31.06
N ARG A 222 -19.59 28.46 31.72
CA ARG A 222 -18.27 27.83 31.70
C ARG A 222 -18.39 26.39 31.24
N GLY A 223 -17.62 26.02 30.23
CA GLY A 223 -17.55 24.65 29.71
C GLY A 223 -17.16 24.62 28.26
N VAL A 224 -16.81 23.43 27.79
CA VAL A 224 -16.32 23.21 26.43
C VAL A 224 -17.06 22.04 25.81
N VAL A 225 -17.57 22.25 24.60
CA VAL A 225 -18.22 21.24 23.77
C VAL A 225 -17.19 20.67 22.81
N TYR A 226 -17.05 19.35 22.80
CA TYR A 226 -16.14 18.65 21.91
C TYR A 226 -16.88 17.53 21.16
N PHE A 227 -16.71 17.46 19.85
CA PHE A 227 -17.32 16.46 18.98
C PHE A 227 -16.35 15.30 18.77
N GLY A 228 -16.56 14.20 19.49
CA GLY A 228 -15.70 13.03 19.45
C GLY A 228 -16.42 11.79 18.94
N ASP A 229 -16.13 11.41 17.69
CA ASP A 229 -16.60 10.17 17.07
C ASP A 229 -16.06 8.92 17.82
N ASP A 230 -16.83 7.82 17.78
CA ASP A 230 -16.58 6.62 18.59
C ASP A 230 -15.39 5.76 18.15
N ASP A 231 -14.93 5.90 16.90
CA ASP A 231 -13.80 5.16 16.31
C ASP A 231 -12.43 5.86 16.48
N ASN A 232 -12.41 7.14 16.82
CA ASN A 232 -11.19 7.92 17.01
C ASN A 232 -10.43 7.53 18.29
N THR A 233 -9.16 7.96 18.39
CA THR A 233 -8.30 7.66 19.55
C THR A 233 -7.81 8.94 20.18
N TYR A 234 -8.20 9.17 21.43
CA TYR A 234 -7.91 10.42 22.15
C TYR A 234 -6.86 10.19 23.23
N ASP A 235 -5.83 11.05 23.27
CA ASP A 235 -4.93 11.13 24.42
C ASP A 235 -5.58 11.96 25.53
N TRP A 236 -5.45 11.50 26.78
CA TRP A 236 -6.03 12.17 27.93
C TRP A 236 -5.53 13.64 28.09
N ARG A 237 -4.32 13.94 27.58
CA ARG A 237 -3.73 15.29 27.63
C ARG A 237 -4.52 16.30 26.82
N LEU A 238 -5.19 15.87 25.74
CA LEU A 238 -6.03 16.74 24.93
C LEU A 238 -7.15 17.39 25.75
N PHE A 239 -7.73 16.64 26.69
CA PHE A 239 -8.81 17.15 27.54
C PHE A 239 -8.36 18.25 28.49
N ASN A 240 -7.07 18.29 28.87
CA ASN A 240 -6.55 19.37 29.69
C ASN A 240 -6.34 20.66 28.88
N GLU A 241 -5.88 20.53 27.64
CA GLU A 241 -5.71 21.65 26.72
C GLU A 241 -7.05 22.34 26.44
N MET A 242 -8.09 21.53 26.13
CA MET A 242 -9.38 22.08 25.73
C MET A 242 -10.12 22.83 26.86
N ARG A 243 -9.91 22.50 28.14
CA ARG A 243 -10.57 23.23 29.26
C ARG A 243 -10.28 24.72 29.31
N SER A 244 -9.14 25.13 28.77
CA SER A 244 -8.70 26.53 28.78
C SER A 244 -9.29 27.37 27.64
N ILE A 245 -10.11 26.78 26.76
CA ILE A 245 -10.68 27.45 25.58
C ILE A 245 -11.68 28.53 25.99
N ARG A 246 -11.52 29.73 25.44
CA ARG A 246 -12.42 30.87 25.64
C ARG A 246 -13.44 30.98 24.51
N ASN A 247 -13.00 30.78 23.26
CA ASN A 247 -13.85 30.80 22.06
C ASN A 247 -13.85 29.43 21.37
N VAL A 248 -12.91 29.20 20.47
CA VAL A 248 -12.71 27.93 19.77
C VAL A 248 -11.23 27.58 19.78
N GLY A 249 -10.91 26.43 20.37
CA GLY A 249 -9.56 25.89 20.36
C GLY A 249 -9.36 24.96 19.18
N VAL A 250 -8.16 24.99 18.59
CA VAL A 250 -7.77 24.12 17.47
C VAL A 250 -6.42 23.45 17.71
N TRP A 251 -6.24 22.25 17.16
CA TRP A 251 -5.01 21.47 17.28
C TRP A 251 -4.79 20.56 16.05
N PRO A 252 -3.59 19.99 15.91
CA PRO A 252 -3.28 19.05 14.83
C PRO A 252 -3.97 17.70 15.03
N VAL A 253 -4.42 17.09 13.92
CA VAL A 253 -5.04 15.76 13.91
C VAL A 253 -4.25 14.82 13.01
N GLY A 254 -4.05 13.59 13.48
CA GLY A 254 -3.30 12.55 12.76
C GLY A 254 -4.18 11.73 11.80
N ILE A 255 -3.59 11.29 10.68
CA ILE A 255 -4.16 10.31 9.72
C ILE A 255 -5.49 10.78 9.10
N VAL A 256 -5.63 12.08 8.85
CA VAL A 256 -6.82 12.70 8.22
C VAL A 256 -6.48 13.32 6.87
N GLY A 257 -7.51 13.54 6.03
CA GLY A 257 -7.36 14.24 4.74
C GLY A 257 -6.39 13.63 3.72
N GLY A 258 -5.96 12.37 3.92
CA GLY A 258 -4.93 11.72 3.10
C GLY A 258 -3.50 12.14 3.44
N GLN A 259 -3.28 12.76 4.60
CA GLN A 259 -1.99 13.15 5.13
C GLN A 259 -1.72 12.46 6.48
N LEU A 260 -0.45 12.45 6.90
CA LEU A 260 -0.08 11.92 8.21
C LEU A 260 -0.59 12.81 9.34
N VAL A 261 -0.57 14.13 9.13
CA VAL A 261 -1.05 15.15 10.06
C VAL A 261 -1.65 16.30 9.24
N GLU A 262 -2.84 16.75 9.59
CA GLU A 262 -3.35 18.07 9.21
C GLU A 262 -3.20 19.01 10.41
N THR A 263 -2.56 20.16 10.21
CA THR A 263 -2.20 21.07 11.30
C THR A 263 -2.54 22.54 10.97
N PRO A 264 -3.09 23.31 11.93
CA PRO A 264 -3.16 24.76 11.82
C PRO A 264 -1.76 25.38 11.77
N LEU A 265 -1.53 26.29 10.83
CA LEU A 265 -0.32 27.10 10.75
C LEU A 265 -0.46 28.29 11.69
N VAL A 266 0.47 28.40 12.64
CA VAL A 266 0.48 29.45 13.66
C VAL A 266 1.60 30.44 13.35
N SER A 267 1.31 31.74 13.42
CA SER A 267 2.31 32.79 13.25
C SER A 267 3.29 32.79 14.43
N ALA A 268 4.59 32.81 14.13
CA ALA A 268 5.63 32.86 15.15
C ALA A 268 5.65 34.18 15.94
N GLU A 269 5.13 35.27 15.36
CA GLU A 269 5.16 36.61 15.95
C GLU A 269 3.99 36.83 16.92
N ASN A 270 2.78 36.44 16.52
CA ASN A 270 1.55 36.81 17.22
C ASN A 270 0.82 35.60 17.84
N GLY A 271 1.28 34.37 17.57
CA GLY A 271 0.62 33.15 18.05
C GLY A 271 -0.79 32.93 17.49
N SER A 272 -1.19 33.65 16.43
CA SER A 272 -2.50 33.53 15.79
C SER A 272 -2.47 32.51 14.66
N VAL A 273 -3.62 31.89 14.36
CA VAL A 273 -3.75 30.96 13.24
C VAL A 273 -3.81 31.74 11.92
N ILE A 274 -2.81 31.56 11.07
CA ILE A 274 -2.67 32.21 9.76
C ILE A 274 -3.21 31.36 8.61
N GLY A 275 -3.21 30.03 8.77
CA GLY A 275 -3.64 29.10 7.74
C GLY A 275 -3.67 27.66 8.23
N PHE A 276 -3.72 26.72 7.30
CA PHE A 276 -3.79 25.29 7.60
C PHE A 276 -2.98 24.49 6.59
N SER A 277 -2.32 23.44 7.05
CA SER A 277 -1.63 22.45 6.22
C SER A 277 -2.61 21.34 5.82
N ALA A 278 -3.46 21.62 4.84
CA ALA A 278 -4.46 20.68 4.32
C ALA A 278 -4.24 20.44 2.81
N LYS A 279 -4.20 19.17 2.40
CA LYS A 279 -4.03 18.77 0.99
C LYS A 279 -5.36 18.63 0.28
N TRP A 280 -6.39 18.19 0.99
CA TRP A 280 -7.71 17.96 0.43
C TRP A 280 -8.60 19.19 0.63
N LYS A 281 -8.97 19.84 -0.49
CA LYS A 281 -9.75 21.08 -0.54
C LYS A 281 -9.19 22.14 0.43
N PRO A 282 -7.99 22.67 0.19
CA PRO A 282 -7.38 23.71 1.03
C PRO A 282 -8.17 25.02 1.05
N ASP A 283 -8.92 25.30 -0.01
CA ASP A 283 -9.69 26.55 -0.18
C ASP A 283 -10.89 26.68 0.77
N ARG A 284 -11.16 25.66 1.59
CA ARG A 284 -12.21 25.73 2.62
C ARG A 284 -11.92 26.87 3.60
N PRO A 285 -12.94 27.54 4.15
CA PRO A 285 -12.75 28.52 5.22
C PRO A 285 -11.94 27.94 6.39
N PHE A 286 -12.30 26.73 6.80
CA PHE A 286 -11.64 25.97 7.86
C PHE A 286 -11.40 24.52 7.38
N PRO A 287 -10.25 24.23 6.73
CA PRO A 287 -9.92 22.90 6.23
C PRO A 287 -9.41 22.00 7.37
N ILE A 288 -10.27 21.71 8.34
CA ILE A 288 -9.98 20.86 9.49
C ILE A 288 -11.00 19.73 9.62
N ASP A 289 -10.65 18.71 10.39
CA ASP A 289 -11.52 17.58 10.74
C ASP A 289 -12.39 17.92 11.97
N MET A 290 -13.48 17.18 12.18
CA MET A 290 -14.36 17.31 13.34
C MET A 290 -13.62 17.15 14.68
N ALA A 291 -12.61 16.26 14.72
CA ALA A 291 -11.80 16.04 15.92
C ALA A 291 -10.76 17.15 16.20
N ALA A 292 -10.60 18.13 15.30
CA ALA A 292 -9.53 19.12 15.37
C ALA A 292 -9.86 20.35 16.22
N PHE A 293 -11.11 20.49 16.70
CA PHE A 293 -11.54 21.68 17.39
C PHE A 293 -12.53 21.41 18.53
N ALA A 294 -12.58 22.32 19.49
CA ALA A 294 -13.63 22.37 20.51
C ALA A 294 -14.13 23.80 20.72
N VAL A 295 -15.38 23.92 21.14
CA VAL A 295 -16.12 25.20 21.20
C VAL A 295 -16.52 25.51 22.63
N ASN A 296 -16.37 26.76 23.05
CA ASN A 296 -16.87 27.20 24.35
C ASN A 296 -18.41 27.19 24.38
N VAL A 297 -18.98 26.67 25.48
CA VAL A 297 -20.43 26.58 25.67
C VAL A 297 -21.10 27.96 25.63
N SER A 298 -20.45 29.01 26.18
CA SER A 298 -20.96 30.38 26.13
C SER A 298 -21.09 30.90 24.71
N LEU A 299 -20.15 30.54 23.82
CA LEU A 299 -20.20 30.92 22.40
C LEU A 299 -21.31 30.18 21.66
N LEU A 300 -21.55 28.91 22.04
CA LEU A 300 -22.65 28.13 21.50
C LEU A 300 -24.02 28.69 21.91
N HIS A 301 -24.15 29.17 23.15
CA HIS A 301 -25.39 29.81 23.63
C HIS A 301 -25.65 31.17 22.99
N SER A 302 -24.62 31.95 22.67
CA SER A 302 -24.80 33.22 21.94
C SER A 302 -25.21 33.02 20.47
N HIS A 303 -24.99 31.83 19.91
CA HIS A 303 -25.36 31.47 18.54
C HIS A 303 -26.33 30.27 18.50
N PRO A 304 -27.60 30.44 18.93
CA PRO A 304 -28.56 29.34 19.02
C PRO A 304 -28.98 28.78 17.65
N LYS A 305 -28.76 29.51 16.56
CA LYS A 305 -29.11 29.08 15.19
C LYS A 305 -28.06 28.18 14.54
N THR A 306 -26.89 28.02 15.17
CA THR A 306 -25.77 27.31 14.57
C THR A 306 -25.92 25.81 14.73
N GLU A 307 -26.06 25.10 13.61
CA GLU A 307 -26.28 23.65 13.56
C GLU A 307 -25.57 23.06 12.34
N PHE A 308 -25.40 21.74 12.34
CA PHE A 308 -24.90 20.99 11.20
C PHE A 308 -26.01 20.76 10.17
N SER A 309 -25.72 20.97 8.88
CA SER A 309 -26.68 20.75 7.78
C SER A 309 -26.27 19.59 6.87
N TYR A 310 -27.24 18.92 6.23
CA TYR A 310 -26.96 17.96 5.16
C TYR A 310 -26.71 18.65 3.81
N ASP A 311 -27.17 19.88 3.64
CA ASP A 311 -27.09 20.66 2.40
C ASP A 311 -25.74 21.38 2.28
N VAL A 312 -24.64 20.64 2.49
CA VAL A 312 -23.29 21.19 2.40
C VAL A 312 -22.42 20.35 1.46
N PRO A 313 -21.53 20.98 0.68
CA PRO A 313 -20.58 20.26 -0.13
C PRO A 313 -19.69 19.36 0.75
N ARG A 314 -19.27 18.22 0.20
CA ARG A 314 -18.39 17.27 0.88
C ARG A 314 -17.17 17.99 1.49
N GLY A 315 -17.01 17.84 2.80
CA GLY A 315 -15.90 18.41 3.60
C GLY A 315 -16.11 19.82 4.12
N TYR A 316 -17.27 20.43 3.87
CA TYR A 316 -17.56 21.78 4.35
C TYR A 316 -18.37 21.76 5.66
N GLN A 317 -18.64 20.59 6.23
CA GLN A 317 -19.46 20.44 7.43
C GLN A 317 -18.92 21.26 8.61
N GLU A 318 -17.63 21.10 8.89
CA GLU A 318 -16.90 21.78 9.95
C GLU A 318 -16.81 23.28 9.65
N SER A 319 -16.52 23.63 8.40
CA SER A 319 -16.44 25.03 7.96
C SER A 319 -17.77 25.76 8.13
N THR A 320 -18.88 25.19 7.67
CA THR A 320 -20.22 25.81 7.79
C THR A 320 -20.60 26.01 9.25
N PHE A 321 -20.29 25.04 10.11
CA PHE A 321 -20.53 25.15 11.55
C PHE A 321 -19.72 26.29 12.18
N LEU A 322 -18.41 26.35 11.92
CA LEU A 322 -17.53 27.40 12.47
C LEU A 322 -17.84 28.79 11.92
N VAL A 323 -18.19 28.91 10.64
CA VAL A 323 -18.67 30.17 10.04
C VAL A 323 -19.99 30.59 10.70
N GLY A 324 -20.88 29.64 11.03
CA GLY A 324 -22.12 29.91 11.75
C GLY A 324 -21.92 30.43 13.17
N LEU A 325 -20.72 30.25 13.77
CA LEU A 325 -20.35 30.88 15.06
C LEU A 325 -19.78 32.30 14.89
N ASN A 326 -19.83 32.86 13.66
CA ASN A 326 -19.29 34.17 13.29
C ASN A 326 -17.79 34.33 13.59
N LEU A 327 -17.01 33.27 13.36
CA LEU A 327 -15.57 33.25 13.61
C LEU A 327 -14.77 33.41 12.32
N ALA A 328 -13.66 34.13 12.41
CA ALA A 328 -12.61 34.14 11.41
C ALA A 328 -11.42 33.27 11.84
N ARG A 329 -10.47 33.04 10.92
CA ARG A 329 -9.29 32.20 11.19
C ARG A 329 -8.44 32.74 12.34
N PHE A 330 -8.34 34.05 12.48
CA PHE A 330 -7.54 34.70 13.53
C PHE A 330 -8.17 34.58 14.93
N ASP A 331 -9.47 34.27 15.02
CA ASP A 331 -10.18 34.10 16.30
C ASP A 331 -9.94 32.73 16.94
N LEU A 332 -9.30 31.82 16.21
CA LEU A 332 -9.00 30.46 16.67
C LEU A 332 -7.83 30.46 17.65
N GLU A 333 -7.99 29.77 18.77
CA GLU A 333 -6.95 29.58 19.77
C GLU A 333 -6.12 28.34 19.45
N PRO A 334 -4.85 28.46 19.03
CA PRO A 334 -4.01 27.29 18.85
C PRO A 334 -3.69 26.66 20.21
N LYS A 335 -4.01 25.38 20.35
CA LYS A 335 -3.64 24.57 21.51
C LYS A 335 -2.47 23.66 21.13
N ALA A 336 -2.18 22.71 22.00
CA ALA A 336 -1.23 21.66 21.70
C ALA A 336 0.21 22.15 21.44
N VAL A 337 0.68 23.10 22.26
CA VAL A 337 1.97 23.78 22.10
C VAL A 337 2.05 24.44 20.71
N ASN A 338 1.18 25.43 20.46
CA ASN A 338 1.08 26.14 19.17
C ASN A 338 0.97 25.20 17.96
N CYS A 339 0.14 24.17 18.06
CA CYS A 339 -0.10 23.20 16.99
C CYS A 339 1.14 22.41 16.53
N THR A 340 2.14 22.25 17.40
CA THR A 340 3.36 21.45 17.09
C THR A 340 3.23 19.99 17.52
N ARG A 341 2.31 19.67 18.43
CA ARG A 341 2.11 18.30 18.94
C ARG A 341 0.78 17.72 18.50
N VAL A 342 0.80 16.45 18.10
CA VAL A 342 -0.41 15.65 17.84
C VAL A 342 -0.75 14.90 19.13
N TYR A 343 -1.89 15.24 19.73
CA TYR A 343 -2.42 14.53 20.90
C TYR A 343 -3.39 13.42 20.51
N ASP A 344 -3.57 13.14 19.22
CA ASP A 344 -4.04 11.83 18.75
C ASP A 344 -2.79 11.01 18.41
N PRO A 345 -2.59 9.83 19.03
CA PRO A 345 -1.33 9.11 18.87
C PRO A 345 -1.15 8.61 17.43
N VAL A 346 -0.30 9.29 16.67
CA VAL A 346 0.49 8.65 15.61
C VAL A 346 1.60 7.84 16.30
N LYS A 347 1.21 6.69 16.84
CA LYS A 347 2.08 5.52 16.88
C LYS A 347 1.31 4.40 16.22
N MET A 348 1.48 4.27 14.90
CA MET A 348 1.17 3.09 14.07
C MET A 348 0.30 2.04 14.79
N GLY A 349 -0.95 2.42 15.10
CA GLY A 349 -1.97 1.50 15.55
C GLY A 349 -2.64 1.01 14.28
N GLU A 350 -2.63 -0.30 14.05
CA GLU A 350 -3.39 -0.91 12.98
C GLU A 350 -4.81 -0.32 12.96
N ARG A 351 -5.35 -0.08 11.76
CA ARG A 351 -6.76 0.30 11.52
C ARG A 351 -7.78 -0.69 12.11
N LYS A 352 -7.30 -1.82 12.63
CA LYS A 352 -7.98 -2.74 13.53
C LYS A 352 -7.07 -2.96 14.72
N GLY A 353 -7.11 -2.06 15.70
CA GLY A 353 -6.48 -2.31 16.98
C GLY A 353 -7.21 -3.47 17.66
N GLN A 354 -6.89 -4.71 17.28
CA GLN A 354 -7.18 -5.85 18.13
C GLN A 354 -6.33 -5.67 19.39
N ASN A 355 -6.88 -4.93 20.35
CA ASN A 355 -6.51 -5.11 21.74
C ASN A 355 -6.73 -6.59 22.03
N HIS A 356 -5.63 -7.32 22.16
CA HIS A 356 -5.67 -8.66 22.70
C HIS A 356 -6.26 -8.52 24.10
N TYR A 357 -7.52 -8.93 24.27
CA TYR A 357 -8.15 -9.04 25.57
C TYR A 357 -7.29 -9.98 26.41
N TYR A 358 -6.68 -9.45 27.46
CA TYR A 358 -6.02 -10.25 28.48
C TYR A 358 -7.08 -10.60 29.54
N PRO A 359 -7.42 -11.88 29.71
CA PRO A 359 -8.34 -12.30 30.77
C PRO A 359 -7.82 -11.83 32.15
N PRO A 360 -8.70 -11.56 33.12
CA PRO A 360 -8.30 -11.13 34.47
C PRO A 360 -7.30 -12.09 35.14
N ASP A 361 -7.37 -13.38 34.79
CA ASP A 361 -6.52 -14.46 35.34
C ASP A 361 -5.16 -14.56 34.63
N PHE A 362 -4.91 -13.78 33.57
CA PHE A 362 -3.66 -13.81 32.81
C PHE A 362 -2.53 -13.11 33.56
N ASP A 363 -1.68 -13.90 34.21
CA ASP A 363 -0.40 -13.41 34.73
C ASP A 363 0.74 -13.60 33.71
N TYR A 364 1.43 -12.51 33.35
CA TYR A 364 2.56 -12.50 32.42
C TYR A 364 3.77 -13.28 32.95
N ARG A 365 3.93 -13.42 34.27
CA ARG A 365 5.05 -14.15 34.88
C ARG A 365 4.94 -15.66 34.69
N VAL A 366 3.72 -16.17 34.76
CA VAL A 366 3.41 -17.60 34.62
C VAL A 366 3.21 -17.97 33.15
N HIS A 367 2.34 -17.22 32.46
CA HIS A 367 1.91 -17.57 31.11
C HIS A 367 2.87 -17.06 30.03
N LYS A 368 3.69 -16.03 30.30
CA LYS A 368 4.61 -15.34 29.36
C LYS A 368 3.93 -14.69 28.15
N ASN A 369 3.06 -15.40 27.43
CA ASN A 369 2.31 -14.93 26.28
C ASN A 369 0.86 -15.44 26.29
N LEU A 370 -0.03 -14.73 25.60
CA LEU A 370 -1.46 -15.03 25.56
C LEU A 370 -1.78 -16.37 24.86
N ASN A 371 -0.95 -16.74 23.87
CA ASN A 371 -1.11 -18.01 23.15
C ASN A 371 -0.94 -19.21 24.09
N ARG A 372 0.03 -19.17 25.00
CA ARG A 372 0.29 -20.20 26.01
C ARG A 372 -0.80 -20.27 27.08
N TYR A 373 -1.39 -19.12 27.45
CA TYR A 373 -2.58 -19.08 28.30
C TYR A 373 -3.76 -19.84 27.68
N HIS A 374 -4.01 -19.65 26.39
CA HIS A 374 -5.06 -20.37 25.66
C HIS A 374 -4.65 -21.78 25.19
N GLY A 375 -3.43 -22.26 25.50
CA GLY A 375 -2.93 -23.54 24.99
C GLY A 375 -2.77 -23.61 23.47
N THR A 376 -2.72 -22.46 22.80
CA THR A 376 -2.60 -22.37 21.33
C THR A 376 -1.15 -22.13 20.91
N HIS A 377 -0.72 -22.76 19.81
CA HIS A 377 0.59 -22.47 19.22
C HIS A 377 0.54 -21.17 18.42
N ALA A 378 1.64 -20.41 18.37
CA ALA A 378 1.71 -19.14 17.63
C ALA A 378 1.38 -19.31 16.13
N LEU A 379 1.72 -20.47 15.55
CA LEU A 379 1.42 -20.82 14.16
C LEU A 379 0.06 -21.55 13.99
N ARG A 380 -0.72 -21.71 15.06
CA ARG A 380 -2.06 -22.34 15.10
C ARG A 380 -2.11 -23.65 14.30
N GLU A 381 -3.07 -23.78 13.39
CA GLU A 381 -3.31 -24.95 12.53
C GLU A 381 -2.08 -25.39 11.72
N ARG A 382 -1.17 -24.47 11.38
CA ARG A 382 0.04 -24.79 10.62
C ARG A 382 1.04 -25.64 11.41
N ALA A 383 0.97 -25.58 12.73
CA ALA A 383 1.79 -26.36 13.65
C ALA A 383 1.08 -27.62 14.16
N ARG A 384 -0.09 -28.00 13.60
CA ARG A 384 -0.83 -29.18 14.04
C ARG A 384 -0.01 -30.47 13.96
N LYS A 385 0.87 -30.59 12.96
CA LYS A 385 1.75 -31.75 12.75
C LYS A 385 3.18 -31.53 13.28
N MET A 386 3.39 -30.55 14.16
CA MET A 386 4.73 -30.21 14.63
C MET A 386 5.38 -31.34 15.47
N GLY A 387 4.57 -32.19 16.13
CA GLY A 387 5.05 -33.40 16.81
C GLY A 387 5.67 -34.44 15.87
N GLU A 388 5.25 -34.46 14.60
CA GLU A 388 5.82 -35.33 13.55
C GLU A 388 7.02 -34.68 12.84
N GLY A 389 7.44 -33.47 13.29
CA GLY A 389 8.48 -32.68 12.63
C GLY A 389 8.03 -32.04 11.31
N ILE A 390 6.72 -32.00 11.03
CA ILE A 390 6.14 -31.46 9.81
C ILE A 390 5.54 -30.07 10.09
N LEU A 391 6.02 -29.07 9.35
CA LEU A 391 5.50 -27.70 9.43
C LEU A 391 4.76 -27.34 8.13
N ILE A 392 3.51 -26.90 8.23
CA ILE A 392 2.76 -26.44 7.05
C ILE A 392 3.18 -25.00 6.74
N ILE A 393 3.87 -24.80 5.62
CA ILE A 393 4.34 -23.49 5.16
C ILE A 393 3.61 -23.08 3.86
N ARG A 394 3.64 -21.78 3.53
CA ARG A 394 3.28 -21.34 2.18
C ARG A 394 4.53 -21.41 1.32
N PHE A 395 4.51 -22.29 0.32
CA PHE A 395 5.60 -22.50 -0.61
C PHE A 395 5.21 -21.91 -1.97
N GLU A 396 6.04 -21.03 -2.51
CA GLU A 396 5.89 -20.47 -3.86
C GLU A 396 6.69 -21.34 -4.83
N MET A 397 6.07 -21.72 -5.95
CA MET A 397 6.72 -22.56 -6.95
C MET A 397 7.93 -21.85 -7.57
N PRO A 398 9.16 -22.42 -7.47
CA PRO A 398 10.39 -21.76 -7.94
C PRO A 398 10.54 -21.79 -9.46
N PHE A 399 9.88 -22.72 -10.14
CA PHE A 399 9.91 -22.86 -11.60
C PHE A 399 8.59 -23.42 -12.11
N ASN A 400 8.38 -23.32 -13.41
CA ASN A 400 7.22 -23.91 -14.08
C ASN A 400 7.31 -25.44 -14.04
N ILE A 401 6.22 -26.09 -13.64
CA ILE A 401 6.11 -27.55 -13.62
C ILE A 401 4.88 -28.02 -14.38
N TRP A 402 4.94 -29.26 -14.86
CA TRP A 402 3.78 -30.00 -15.35
C TRP A 402 3.38 -31.06 -14.33
N CYS A 403 2.08 -31.11 -14.02
CA CYS A 403 1.50 -32.16 -13.20
C CYS A 403 1.50 -33.49 -13.97
N LEU A 404 1.97 -34.59 -13.38
CA LEU A 404 1.83 -35.92 -14.00
C LEU A 404 0.43 -36.53 -13.86
N GLY A 405 -0.44 -35.94 -13.03
CA GLY A 405 -1.81 -36.46 -12.80
C GLY A 405 -2.88 -35.85 -13.70
N CYS A 406 -2.82 -34.54 -13.95
CA CYS A 406 -3.79 -33.81 -14.79
C CYS A 406 -3.18 -33.14 -16.01
N GLU A 407 -1.87 -33.32 -16.24
CA GLU A 407 -1.10 -32.73 -17.35
C GLU A 407 -1.22 -31.21 -17.52
N ASN A 408 -1.72 -30.51 -16.50
CA ASN A 408 -1.83 -29.05 -16.51
C ASN A 408 -0.53 -28.39 -16.06
N HIS A 409 -0.27 -27.22 -16.62
CA HIS A 409 0.88 -26.38 -16.29
C HIS A 409 0.64 -25.59 -15.00
N VAL A 410 1.59 -25.64 -14.09
CA VAL A 410 1.66 -24.80 -12.89
C VAL A 410 2.79 -23.79 -13.08
N GLY A 411 2.44 -22.51 -13.14
CA GLY A 411 3.40 -21.43 -13.30
C GLY A 411 4.26 -21.19 -12.05
N MET A 412 5.43 -20.61 -12.27
CA MET A 412 6.28 -20.03 -11.23
C MET A 412 5.50 -18.99 -10.40
N GLY A 413 5.73 -18.97 -9.08
CA GLY A 413 5.08 -18.06 -8.14
C GLY A 413 3.68 -18.48 -7.66
N VAL A 414 3.13 -19.59 -8.16
CA VAL A 414 1.89 -20.17 -7.60
C VAL A 414 2.14 -20.65 -6.18
N ARG A 415 1.23 -20.31 -5.26
CA ARG A 415 1.35 -20.57 -3.82
C ARG A 415 0.62 -21.84 -3.42
N TYR A 416 1.33 -22.75 -2.73
CA TYR A 416 0.76 -23.95 -2.14
C TYR A 416 0.94 -23.96 -0.62
N ASN A 417 0.02 -24.64 0.08
CA ASN A 417 0.28 -25.09 1.44
C ASN A 417 1.12 -26.37 1.35
N ALA A 418 2.40 -26.28 1.69
CA ALA A 418 3.34 -27.38 1.61
C ALA A 418 3.70 -27.89 3.01
N GLU A 419 3.74 -29.20 3.16
CA GLU A 419 4.27 -29.89 4.34
C GLU A 419 5.79 -29.91 4.23
N LYS A 420 6.46 -29.12 5.07
CA LYS A 420 7.93 -29.06 5.18
C LYS A 420 8.40 -30.10 6.18
N LYS A 421 9.22 -31.04 5.71
CA LYS A 421 9.89 -32.07 6.53
C LYS A 421 11.40 -31.97 6.38
N LYS A 422 12.16 -32.09 7.47
CA LYS A 422 13.63 -32.18 7.42
C LYS A 422 14.02 -33.64 7.21
N ILE A 423 14.68 -33.98 6.09
CA ILE A 423 15.13 -35.35 5.80
C ILE A 423 16.55 -35.58 6.31
N GLY A 424 17.44 -34.60 6.10
CA GLY A 424 18.87 -34.78 6.36
C GLY A 424 19.65 -33.48 6.39
N MET A 425 20.97 -33.57 6.25
CA MET A 425 21.89 -32.44 6.19
C MET A 425 22.92 -32.68 5.08
N TYR A 426 23.22 -31.64 4.31
CA TYR A 426 24.33 -31.59 3.36
C TYR A 426 25.38 -30.65 3.93
N HIS A 427 26.47 -31.22 4.43
CA HIS A 427 27.43 -30.55 5.31
C HIS A 427 26.72 -29.85 6.48
N SER A 428 26.65 -28.51 6.48
CA SER A 428 25.97 -27.70 7.51
C SER A 428 24.53 -27.32 7.15
N THR A 429 24.10 -27.49 5.89
CA THR A 429 22.79 -27.03 5.40
C THR A 429 21.73 -28.13 5.52
N PRO A 430 20.58 -27.89 6.17
CA PRO A 430 19.51 -28.88 6.27
C PRO A 430 18.80 -29.12 4.93
N LEU A 431 18.55 -30.39 4.60
CA LEU A 431 17.74 -30.80 3.44
C LEU A 431 16.27 -30.87 3.81
N TYR A 432 15.45 -30.17 3.05
CA TYR A 432 14.00 -30.14 3.24
C TYR A 432 13.26 -30.83 2.10
N GLU A 433 12.25 -31.60 2.48
CA GLU A 433 11.21 -32.14 1.60
C GLU A 433 9.97 -31.26 1.72
N PHE A 434 9.40 -30.90 0.57
CA PHE A 434 8.14 -30.19 0.47
C PHE A 434 7.12 -31.07 -0.24
N ARG A 435 6.11 -31.51 0.50
CA ARG A 435 4.96 -32.25 -0.05
C ARG A 435 3.77 -31.31 -0.19
N MET A 436 3.17 -31.24 -1.37
CA MET A 436 2.02 -30.37 -1.64
C MET A 436 1.04 -31.00 -2.62
N LYS A 437 -0.25 -30.62 -2.55
CA LYS A 437 -1.31 -31.14 -3.42
C LYS A 437 -1.52 -30.22 -4.62
N CYS A 438 -1.79 -30.78 -5.79
CA CYS A 438 -2.23 -30.01 -6.96
C CYS A 438 -3.56 -29.30 -6.69
N HIS A 439 -3.76 -28.11 -7.25
CA HIS A 439 -5.03 -27.38 -7.13
C HIS A 439 -6.11 -27.86 -8.13
N LEU A 440 -5.71 -28.64 -9.14
CA LEU A 440 -6.58 -29.13 -10.22
C LEU A 440 -6.90 -30.64 -10.09
N CYS A 441 -6.14 -31.40 -9.30
CA CYS A 441 -6.35 -32.84 -9.13
C CYS A 441 -5.88 -33.31 -7.74
N ASP A 442 -6.11 -34.59 -7.44
CA ASP A 442 -5.72 -35.19 -6.16
C ASP A 442 -4.26 -35.64 -6.06
N ASN A 443 -3.47 -35.44 -7.13
CA ASN A 443 -2.06 -35.79 -7.15
C ASN A 443 -1.22 -34.87 -6.25
N HIS A 444 -0.15 -35.43 -5.67
CA HIS A 444 0.78 -34.72 -4.80
C HIS A 444 2.15 -34.60 -5.47
N TYR A 445 2.81 -33.47 -5.25
CA TYR A 445 4.18 -33.21 -5.66
C TYR A 445 5.11 -33.30 -4.47
N ILE A 446 6.27 -33.91 -4.68
CA ILE A 446 7.35 -33.96 -3.69
C ILE A 446 8.59 -33.30 -4.31
N ILE A 447 9.04 -32.23 -3.67
CA ILE A 447 10.20 -31.43 -4.09
C ILE A 447 11.22 -31.41 -2.96
N ARG A 448 12.50 -31.66 -3.27
CA ARG A 448 13.61 -31.58 -2.31
C ARG A 448 14.56 -30.44 -2.65
N THR A 449 15.14 -29.84 -1.63
CA THR A 449 16.24 -28.87 -1.81
C THR A 449 17.53 -29.62 -2.15
N ASP A 450 18.24 -29.19 -3.20
CA ASP A 450 19.60 -29.66 -3.53
C ASP A 450 20.61 -28.50 -3.37
N PRO A 451 21.27 -28.39 -2.19
CA PRO A 451 22.26 -27.34 -1.95
C PRO A 451 23.51 -27.43 -2.83
N LYS A 452 23.82 -28.59 -3.43
CA LYS A 452 25.04 -28.76 -4.25
C LYS A 452 24.94 -27.98 -5.56
N ASN A 453 23.76 -28.02 -6.18
CA ASN A 453 23.48 -27.38 -7.47
C ASN A 453 22.71 -26.06 -7.34
N PHE A 454 22.47 -25.59 -6.10
CA PHE A 454 21.60 -24.45 -5.80
C PHE A 454 20.22 -24.55 -6.47
N ASP A 455 19.66 -25.76 -6.53
CA ASP A 455 18.42 -26.06 -7.25
C ASP A 455 17.47 -26.90 -6.39
N TYR A 456 16.29 -27.20 -6.94
CA TYR A 456 15.36 -28.15 -6.35
C TYR A 456 15.22 -29.41 -7.21
N GLU A 457 15.28 -30.57 -6.56
CA GLU A 457 15.06 -31.87 -7.19
C GLU A 457 13.57 -32.24 -7.11
N LEU A 458 12.99 -32.59 -8.26
CA LEU A 458 11.60 -33.04 -8.38
C LEU A 458 11.58 -34.55 -8.21
N VAL A 459 11.10 -35.03 -7.06
CA VAL A 459 11.14 -36.46 -6.73
C VAL A 459 9.90 -37.17 -7.28
N GLU A 460 8.71 -36.62 -7.00
CA GLU A 460 7.45 -37.27 -7.38
C GLU A 460 6.38 -36.29 -7.88
N GLY A 461 5.52 -36.79 -8.77
CA GLY A 461 4.25 -36.18 -9.16
C GLY A 461 4.32 -35.02 -10.15
N CYS A 462 5.52 -34.53 -10.48
CA CYS A 462 5.70 -33.40 -11.38
C CYS A 462 6.99 -33.50 -12.20
N ARG A 463 6.96 -32.90 -13.40
CA ARG A 463 8.15 -32.73 -14.27
C ARG A 463 8.44 -31.25 -14.49
N ARG A 464 9.71 -30.88 -14.55
CA ARG A 464 10.12 -29.49 -14.82
C ARG A 464 9.80 -29.12 -16.26
N GLN A 465 9.37 -27.88 -16.48
CA GLN A 465 9.45 -27.30 -17.82
C GLN A 465 10.87 -26.75 -18.00
N GLU A 466 11.73 -27.46 -18.72
CA GLU A 466 13.06 -26.97 -19.05
C GLU A 466 12.97 -25.80 -20.03
N LYS A 467 13.35 -24.62 -19.53
CA LYS A 467 13.82 -23.49 -20.33
C LYS A 467 15.24 -23.17 -19.85
N ARG A 468 16.17 -24.12 -19.96
CA ARG A 468 17.58 -23.78 -19.76
C ARG A 468 18.03 -23.04 -21.01
N PHE A 469 18.36 -21.78 -20.81
CA PHE A 469 19.09 -20.97 -21.77
C PHE A 469 20.54 -21.44 -21.72
N ASP A 470 21.12 -21.82 -22.86
CA ASP A 470 22.52 -22.27 -22.89
C ASP A 470 23.44 -21.07 -22.58
N PRO A 471 24.33 -21.17 -21.57
CA PRO A 471 25.26 -20.10 -21.22
C PRO A 471 26.21 -19.69 -22.37
N SER A 472 26.34 -20.54 -23.40
CA SER A 472 27.13 -20.28 -24.60
C SER A 472 26.53 -19.21 -25.53
N GLU A 473 25.26 -18.83 -25.36
CA GLU A 473 24.60 -17.80 -26.16
C GLU A 473 24.67 -16.39 -25.53
N ILE A 474 25.19 -16.25 -24.30
CA ILE A 474 25.34 -14.95 -23.62
C ILE A 474 26.81 -14.52 -23.64
N ASP A 475 27.17 -13.73 -24.64
CA ASP A 475 28.54 -13.23 -24.92
C ASP A 475 29.10 -12.22 -23.88
N ASN A 476 28.43 -11.98 -22.75
CA ASN A 476 28.74 -10.82 -21.91
C ASN A 476 29.24 -11.10 -20.49
N LEU A 477 29.30 -12.35 -20.03
CA LEU A 477 29.98 -12.68 -18.76
C LEU A 477 30.61 -14.07 -18.83
N ALA A 478 31.67 -14.21 -19.60
CA ALA A 478 32.63 -15.27 -19.33
C ALA A 478 33.26 -15.00 -17.94
N PRO A 479 33.35 -15.99 -17.04
CA PRO A 479 34.14 -15.86 -15.82
C PRO A 479 35.56 -15.52 -16.23
N VAL A 480 36.10 -14.39 -15.75
CA VAL A 480 37.48 -13.98 -16.03
C VAL A 480 38.40 -15.07 -15.49
N ASP A 481 38.98 -15.86 -16.40
CA ASP A 481 39.86 -16.95 -16.03
C ASP A 481 41.13 -16.38 -15.40
N ARG A 482 41.59 -16.96 -14.29
CA ARG A 482 42.71 -16.41 -13.51
C ARG A 482 44.02 -16.45 -14.32
N THR A 483 44.10 -17.38 -15.26
CA THR A 483 45.16 -17.57 -16.26
C THR A 483 45.24 -16.39 -17.23
N PHE A 484 44.09 -15.86 -17.65
CA PHE A 484 43.99 -14.74 -18.58
C PHE A 484 44.54 -13.43 -17.99
N ASN A 485 44.18 -13.14 -16.73
CA ASN A 485 44.75 -11.98 -16.00
C ASN A 485 46.25 -12.10 -15.77
N GLN A 486 46.78 -13.31 -15.60
CA GLN A 486 48.23 -13.52 -15.51
C GLN A 486 48.92 -13.23 -16.84
N GLN A 487 48.35 -13.69 -17.97
CA GLN A 487 48.90 -13.44 -19.30
C GLN A 487 48.86 -11.96 -19.70
N LEU A 488 47.79 -11.23 -19.35
CA LEU A 488 47.69 -9.78 -19.56
C LEU A 488 48.78 -8.99 -18.80
N ASN A 489 49.15 -9.46 -17.59
CA ASN A 489 50.16 -8.81 -16.79
C ASN A 489 51.59 -9.23 -17.17
N SER A 490 51.79 -10.46 -17.65
CA SER A 490 53.13 -10.99 -17.96
C SER A 490 53.58 -10.70 -19.40
N ASN A 491 52.68 -10.69 -20.39
CA ASN A 491 53.04 -10.55 -21.80
C ASN A 491 52.66 -9.19 -22.36
N ALA A 492 53.67 -8.35 -22.65
CA ALA A 492 53.48 -7.01 -23.21
C ALA A 492 52.78 -7.03 -24.58
N MET A 493 53.09 -8.00 -25.45
CA MET A 493 52.45 -8.12 -26.77
C MET A 493 50.96 -8.48 -26.66
N PHE A 494 50.61 -9.39 -25.74
CA PHE A 494 49.22 -9.81 -25.51
C PHE A 494 48.37 -8.65 -24.97
N LYS A 495 48.95 -7.83 -24.09
CA LYS A 495 48.31 -6.63 -23.55
C LYS A 495 48.00 -5.60 -24.65
N VAL A 496 48.92 -5.37 -25.58
CA VAL A 496 48.70 -4.40 -26.69
C VAL A 496 47.61 -4.88 -27.64
N GLU A 497 47.58 -6.18 -27.97
CA GLU A 497 46.54 -6.76 -28.83
C GLU A 497 45.14 -6.64 -28.20
N HIS A 498 45.03 -6.89 -26.89
CA HIS A 498 43.78 -6.76 -26.16
C HIS A 498 43.37 -5.30 -25.96
N GLN A 499 44.33 -4.39 -25.79
CA GLN A 499 44.04 -2.95 -25.70
C GLN A 499 43.40 -2.43 -26.99
N GLN A 500 43.85 -2.89 -28.17
CA GLN A 500 43.21 -2.54 -29.44
C GLN A 500 41.81 -3.17 -29.60
N GLN A 501 41.59 -4.37 -29.05
CA GLN A 501 40.26 -4.99 -29.04
C GLN A 501 39.31 -4.28 -28.08
N ASP A 502 39.80 -3.83 -26.92
CA ASP A 502 39.03 -3.07 -25.94
C ASP A 502 38.63 -1.69 -26.48
N GLU A 503 39.50 -1.03 -27.24
CA GLU A 503 39.15 0.21 -27.97
C GLU A 503 38.06 -0.01 -29.03
N LYS A 504 38.13 -1.13 -29.78
CA LYS A 504 37.05 -1.47 -30.73
C LYS A 504 35.74 -1.79 -30.01
N LYS A 505 35.81 -2.46 -28.86
CA LYS A 505 34.64 -2.73 -28.01
C LYS A 505 34.07 -1.46 -27.40
N SER A 506 34.90 -0.50 -26.99
CA SER A 506 34.42 0.76 -26.42
C SER A 506 33.64 1.58 -27.45
N VAL A 507 34.12 1.63 -28.70
CA VAL A 507 33.40 2.28 -29.80
C VAL A 507 32.06 1.58 -30.08
N SER A 508 32.03 0.24 -30.10
CA SER A 508 30.76 -0.49 -30.27
C SER A 508 29.83 -0.34 -29.05
N ALA A 509 30.37 -0.19 -27.85
CA ALA A 509 29.62 0.03 -26.63
C ALA A 509 29.03 1.45 -26.57
N GLU A 510 29.69 2.46 -27.13
CA GLU A 510 29.13 3.82 -27.28
C GLU A 510 27.85 3.82 -28.12
N ASP A 511 27.82 3.09 -29.24
CA ASP A 511 26.59 2.92 -30.04
C ASP A 511 25.48 2.20 -29.25
N GLN A 512 25.84 1.24 -28.40
CA GLN A 512 24.88 0.58 -27.51
C GLN A 512 24.39 1.50 -26.40
N MET A 513 25.27 2.33 -25.81
CA MET A 513 24.91 3.31 -24.79
C MET A 513 23.98 4.37 -25.36
N ALA A 514 24.24 4.88 -26.57
CA ALA A 514 23.34 5.81 -27.25
C ALA A 514 21.95 5.19 -27.49
N LYS A 515 21.90 3.88 -27.82
CA LYS A 515 20.63 3.15 -27.97
C LYS A 515 19.91 2.97 -26.63
N LEU A 516 20.64 2.77 -25.54
CA LEU A 516 20.08 2.68 -24.18
C LEU A 516 19.59 4.04 -23.69
N GLU A 517 20.33 5.12 -23.93
CA GLU A 517 19.91 6.49 -23.63
C GLU A 517 18.62 6.84 -24.40
N PHE A 518 18.52 6.48 -25.67
CA PHE A 518 17.29 6.65 -26.46
C PHE A 518 16.09 5.88 -25.85
N ILE A 519 16.31 4.66 -25.37
CA ILE A 519 15.26 3.88 -24.67
C ILE A 519 14.90 4.54 -23.34
N GLN A 520 15.90 5.03 -22.60
CA GLN A 520 15.72 5.65 -21.29
C GLN A 520 14.99 7.00 -21.39
N ASP A 521 15.29 7.82 -22.40
CA ASP A 521 14.56 9.05 -22.70
C ASP A 521 13.11 8.77 -23.09
N ARG A 522 12.83 7.64 -23.77
CA ARG A 522 11.45 7.20 -24.05
C ARG A 522 10.67 6.77 -22.79
N MET A 523 11.37 6.29 -21.76
CA MET A 523 10.79 5.88 -20.47
C MET A 523 10.84 7.00 -19.41
N ARG A 524 11.38 8.18 -19.75
CA ARG A 524 11.51 9.31 -18.82
C ARG A 524 10.17 9.80 -18.28
N ASP A 525 9.10 9.63 -19.07
CA ASP A 525 7.71 9.98 -18.72
C ASP A 525 6.80 8.76 -18.54
N ASP A 526 7.27 7.75 -17.81
CA ASP A 526 6.50 6.56 -17.45
C ASP A 526 5.12 6.89 -16.87
N PHE A 527 5.00 8.00 -16.12
CA PHE A 527 3.72 8.42 -15.55
C PHE A 527 2.71 8.87 -16.63
N ALA A 528 3.15 9.66 -17.61
CA ALA A 528 2.28 10.15 -18.68
C ALA A 528 1.86 9.01 -19.62
N ALA A 529 2.79 8.11 -19.98
CA ALA A 529 2.50 6.92 -20.77
C ALA A 529 1.51 5.98 -20.05
N ASN A 530 1.72 5.72 -18.75
CA ASN A 530 0.80 4.93 -17.95
C ASN A 530 -0.56 5.61 -17.76
N GLN A 531 -0.61 6.94 -17.64
CA GLN A 531 -1.86 7.68 -17.56
C GLN A 531 -2.66 7.59 -18.86
N ALA A 532 -1.99 7.69 -20.02
CA ALA A 532 -2.60 7.53 -21.34
C ALA A 532 -3.17 6.11 -21.54
N LEU A 533 -2.41 5.06 -21.18
CA LEU A 533 -2.88 3.67 -21.22
C LEU A 533 -4.06 3.44 -20.27
N ARG A 534 -4.00 3.96 -19.04
CA ARG A 534 -5.13 3.89 -18.08
C ARG A 534 -6.36 4.65 -18.55
N ARG A 535 -6.20 5.70 -19.37
CA ARG A 535 -7.32 6.40 -20.01
C ARG A 535 -7.94 5.53 -21.11
N GLY A 536 -7.12 4.91 -21.97
CA GLY A 536 -7.57 3.97 -22.99
C GLY A 536 -8.33 2.77 -22.39
N PHE A 537 -7.76 2.10 -21.38
CA PHE A 537 -8.43 0.96 -20.73
C PHE A 537 -9.73 1.36 -20.01
N ARG A 538 -9.85 2.59 -19.53
CA ARG A 538 -11.11 3.08 -18.93
C ARG A 538 -12.19 3.25 -19.99
N GLN A 539 -11.85 3.82 -21.14
CA GLN A 539 -12.77 3.95 -22.27
C GLN A 539 -13.17 2.57 -22.83
N GLU A 540 -12.21 1.67 -23.00
CA GLU A 540 -12.47 0.31 -23.49
C GLU A 540 -13.32 -0.51 -22.52
N LYS A 541 -13.06 -0.41 -21.21
CA LYS A 541 -13.88 -1.05 -20.18
C LYS A 541 -15.32 -0.51 -20.17
N GLN A 542 -15.48 0.80 -20.39
CA GLN A 542 -16.81 1.40 -20.50
C GLN A 542 -17.54 0.90 -21.75
N HIS A 543 -16.89 0.90 -22.92
CA HIS A 543 -17.46 0.36 -24.16
C HIS A 543 -17.85 -1.13 -24.03
N ARG A 544 -17.00 -1.97 -23.41
CA ARG A 544 -17.34 -3.38 -23.13
C ARG A 544 -18.51 -3.55 -22.17
N LYS A 545 -18.67 -2.63 -21.21
CA LYS A 545 -19.80 -2.64 -20.27
C LYS A 545 -21.11 -2.24 -20.96
N GLU A 546 -21.05 -1.25 -21.85
CA GLU A 546 -22.18 -0.81 -22.68
C GLU A 546 -22.62 -1.94 -23.63
N LEU A 547 -21.67 -2.55 -24.36
CA LEU A 547 -21.97 -3.71 -25.22
C LEU A 547 -22.62 -4.86 -24.44
N LYS A 548 -22.12 -5.16 -23.23
CA LYS A 548 -22.69 -6.22 -22.39
C LYS A 548 -24.10 -5.87 -21.90
N ALA A 549 -24.36 -4.61 -21.57
CA ALA A 549 -25.68 -4.16 -21.17
C ALA A 549 -26.69 -4.26 -22.33
N ASP A 550 -26.26 -3.94 -23.55
CA ASP A 550 -27.07 -4.11 -24.76
C ASP A 550 -27.35 -5.59 -25.05
N GLU A 551 -26.34 -6.46 -24.92
CA GLU A 551 -26.49 -7.92 -25.02
C GLU A 551 -27.49 -8.46 -23.99
N ASP A 552 -27.33 -8.10 -22.72
CA ASP A 552 -28.22 -8.51 -21.63
C ASP A 552 -29.66 -8.00 -21.86
N ALA A 553 -29.84 -6.80 -22.42
CA ALA A 553 -31.15 -6.26 -22.77
C ALA A 553 -31.83 -7.01 -23.93
N VAL A 554 -31.07 -7.46 -24.93
CA VAL A 554 -31.59 -8.30 -26.02
C VAL A 554 -31.97 -9.68 -25.51
N LEU A 555 -31.16 -10.28 -24.63
CA LEU A 555 -31.45 -11.57 -24.01
C LEU A 555 -32.71 -11.50 -23.12
N ALA A 556 -32.87 -10.43 -22.34
CA ALA A 556 -34.07 -10.20 -21.53
C ALA A 556 -35.34 -10.09 -22.38
N LYS A 557 -35.28 -9.40 -23.53
CA LYS A 557 -36.41 -9.29 -24.46
C LYS A 557 -36.76 -10.60 -25.16
N THR A 558 -35.74 -11.41 -25.47
CA THR A 558 -35.91 -12.67 -26.21
C THR A 558 -36.09 -13.89 -25.32
N SER A 559 -35.93 -13.74 -23.99
CA SER A 559 -36.01 -14.83 -23.00
C SER A 559 -35.09 -16.02 -23.29
N LEU A 560 -34.00 -15.80 -24.03
CA LEU A 560 -33.01 -16.83 -24.38
C LEU A 560 -31.84 -16.82 -23.41
N GLN A 561 -31.32 -18.00 -23.04
CA GLN A 561 -30.14 -18.16 -22.19
C GLN A 561 -28.91 -18.60 -23.00
N ILE A 562 -28.68 -17.96 -24.15
CA ILE A 562 -27.60 -18.34 -25.07
C ILE A 562 -26.60 -17.18 -25.16
N LYS A 563 -25.30 -17.48 -25.08
CA LYS A 563 -24.25 -16.47 -25.23
C LYS A 563 -24.27 -15.91 -26.66
N LEU A 564 -24.58 -14.62 -26.80
CA LEU A 564 -24.57 -13.92 -28.08
C LEU A 564 -23.13 -13.76 -28.60
N LEU A 565 -22.97 -13.92 -29.91
CA LEU A 565 -21.72 -13.66 -30.63
C LEU A 565 -21.70 -12.19 -31.10
N PRO A 566 -20.50 -11.60 -31.29
CA PRO A 566 -20.39 -10.26 -31.83
C PRO A 566 -21.01 -10.18 -33.24
N VAL A 567 -21.70 -9.07 -33.51
CA VAL A 567 -22.42 -8.85 -34.78
C VAL A 567 -21.43 -8.79 -35.94
N ASP A 568 -21.59 -9.68 -36.92
CA ASP A 568 -20.78 -9.66 -38.12
C ASP A 568 -21.21 -8.51 -39.05
N PRO A 569 -20.29 -7.85 -39.78
CA PRO A 569 -20.64 -6.83 -40.77
C PRO A 569 -21.64 -7.31 -41.83
N SER A 570 -21.66 -8.61 -42.13
CA SER A 570 -22.59 -9.24 -43.06
C SER A 570 -24.03 -9.25 -42.51
N ASP A 571 -24.19 -9.44 -41.20
CA ASP A 571 -25.48 -9.43 -40.52
C ASP A 571 -26.13 -8.04 -40.56
N LYS A 572 -25.32 -6.98 -40.44
CA LYS A 572 -25.79 -5.58 -40.58
C LYS A 572 -26.34 -5.32 -41.99
N LYS A 573 -25.66 -5.82 -43.03
CA LYS A 573 -26.12 -5.69 -44.43
C LYS A 573 -27.43 -6.44 -44.62
N LEU A 574 -27.50 -7.69 -44.15
CA LEU A 574 -28.71 -8.51 -44.25
C LEU A 574 -29.89 -7.89 -43.50
N ALA A 575 -29.69 -7.42 -42.27
CA ALA A 575 -30.70 -6.75 -41.46
C ALA A 575 -31.23 -5.47 -42.15
N LYS A 576 -30.32 -4.67 -42.75
CA LYS A 576 -30.71 -3.50 -43.54
C LYS A 576 -31.54 -3.89 -44.77
N HIS A 577 -31.14 -4.93 -45.49
CA HIS A 577 -31.89 -5.44 -46.63
C HIS A 577 -33.28 -6.00 -46.24
N MET A 578 -33.39 -6.67 -45.08
CA MET A 578 -34.66 -7.17 -44.57
C MET A 578 -35.59 -6.07 -44.06
N LEU A 579 -35.05 -5.02 -43.45
CA LEU A 579 -35.84 -3.84 -43.04
C LEU A 579 -36.35 -3.06 -44.25
N THR A 580 -35.54 -2.92 -45.32
CA THR A 580 -35.98 -2.31 -46.58
C THR A 580 -36.95 -3.20 -47.36
N ALA A 581 -36.84 -4.52 -47.25
CA ALA A 581 -37.79 -5.46 -47.87
C ALA A 581 -39.10 -5.60 -47.07
N LYS A 582 -39.14 -5.12 -45.82
CA LYS A 582 -40.32 -5.07 -44.95
C LYS A 582 -40.95 -3.68 -44.89
N ALA A 583 -40.77 -2.85 -45.92
CA ALA A 583 -41.87 -1.97 -46.30
C ALA A 583 -42.93 -2.89 -46.92
N SER A 584 -43.86 -3.34 -46.09
CA SER A 584 -44.98 -4.18 -46.49
C SER A 584 -45.75 -3.48 -47.60
N THR A 585 -45.60 -3.93 -48.85
CA THR A 585 -46.72 -3.84 -49.77
C THR A 585 -47.82 -4.71 -49.18
N SER A 586 -48.99 -4.13 -48.97
CA SER A 586 -50.13 -4.90 -48.47
C SER A 586 -50.43 -6.05 -49.44
N HIS A 587 -51.04 -7.13 -48.97
CA HIS A 587 -51.46 -8.24 -49.84
C HIS A 587 -52.33 -7.71 -51.03
N GLU A 588 -53.06 -6.62 -50.81
CA GLU A 588 -53.85 -5.94 -51.84
C GLU A 588 -52.99 -5.21 -52.89
N GLU A 589 -51.91 -4.54 -52.48
CA GLU A 589 -50.94 -3.92 -53.42
C GLU A 589 -50.21 -4.97 -54.26
N HIS A 590 -49.82 -6.09 -53.66
CA HIS A 590 -49.20 -7.20 -54.39
C HIS A 590 -50.18 -7.89 -55.37
N GLN A 591 -51.48 -7.90 -55.05
CA GLN A 591 -52.51 -8.34 -56.01
C GLN A 591 -52.73 -7.31 -57.12
N LYS A 592 -52.65 -6.01 -56.82
CA LYS A 592 -52.80 -4.92 -57.77
C LYS A 592 -51.64 -4.89 -58.77
N GLU A 593 -50.39 -4.99 -58.31
CA GLU A 593 -49.20 -5.10 -59.17
C GLU A 593 -49.25 -6.34 -60.06
N LYS A 594 -49.71 -7.49 -59.55
CA LYS A 594 -49.91 -8.68 -60.37
C LYS A 594 -50.97 -8.48 -61.45
N ARG A 595 -52.07 -7.78 -61.13
CA ARG A 595 -53.13 -7.48 -62.11
C ARG A 595 -52.65 -6.47 -63.15
N GLU A 596 -51.88 -5.47 -62.76
CA GLU A 596 -51.25 -4.50 -63.67
C GLU A 596 -50.22 -5.19 -64.57
N GLN A 597 -49.36 -6.06 -64.04
CA GLN A 597 -48.41 -6.86 -64.84
C GLN A 597 -49.10 -7.82 -65.81
N ILE A 598 -50.25 -8.40 -65.43
CA ILE A 598 -51.03 -9.25 -66.33
C ILE A 598 -51.72 -8.40 -67.41
N ALA A 599 -52.19 -7.19 -67.07
CA ALA A 599 -52.79 -6.26 -68.03
C ALA A 599 -51.78 -5.67 -69.02
N GLU A 600 -50.53 -5.45 -68.57
CA GLU A 600 -49.42 -4.96 -69.38
C GLU A 600 -48.73 -6.09 -70.18
N SER A 601 -48.98 -7.35 -69.82
CA SER A 601 -48.49 -8.49 -70.57
C SER A 601 -49.29 -8.71 -71.86
N SER A 602 -48.61 -8.76 -73.00
CA SER A 602 -49.25 -9.00 -74.29
C SER A 602 -49.78 -10.44 -74.38
N ILE A 603 -51.09 -10.58 -74.65
CA ILE A 603 -51.81 -11.86 -74.77
C ILE A 603 -51.28 -12.75 -75.91
N PHE A 604 -50.48 -12.21 -76.84
CA PHE A 604 -49.99 -12.94 -78.02
C PHE A 604 -48.47 -13.21 -78.05
N ALA A 605 -47.80 -13.28 -76.90
CA ALA A 605 -46.40 -13.69 -76.86
C ALA A 605 -46.26 -15.23 -77.05
N LYS A 606 -46.15 -15.65 -78.33
CA LYS A 606 -45.77 -17.03 -78.71
C LYS A 606 -44.42 -17.42 -78.12
N SER A 607 -44.38 -18.58 -77.47
CA SER A 607 -43.19 -19.31 -77.04
C SER A 607 -42.09 -19.30 -78.12
N LYS A 608 -40.97 -18.63 -77.85
CA LYS A 608 -39.70 -18.87 -78.53
C LYS A 608 -38.61 -19.26 -77.54
N LYS A 609 -37.95 -20.38 -77.85
CA LYS A 609 -36.70 -20.82 -77.23
C LYS A 609 -35.52 -19.99 -77.76
N ALA A 610 -34.55 -19.85 -76.85
CA ALA A 610 -33.11 -19.56 -77.01
C ALA A 610 -32.68 -18.12 -77.30
N GLY A 611 -31.68 -17.66 -76.53
CA GLY A 611 -30.85 -16.50 -76.87
C GLY A 611 -30.26 -15.77 -75.67
N SER A 612 -29.05 -16.17 -75.27
CA SER A 612 -28.04 -15.43 -74.51
C SER A 612 -28.16 -13.89 -74.59
N SER A 613 -28.39 -13.22 -73.45
CA SER A 613 -27.46 -12.22 -72.87
C SER A 613 -28.00 -11.62 -71.57
N ASP A 614 -27.11 -11.57 -70.57
CA ASP A 614 -27.05 -10.65 -69.42
C ASP A 614 -28.23 -10.55 -68.43
N ILE A 615 -28.00 -11.09 -67.22
CA ILE A 615 -28.05 -10.43 -65.89
C ILE A 615 -28.35 -11.51 -64.82
N PRO A 616 -27.38 -11.92 -63.96
CA PRO A 616 -27.63 -12.97 -62.97
C PRO A 616 -28.14 -12.40 -61.65
N ARG A 617 -29.47 -12.27 -61.49
CA ARG A 617 -30.10 -12.27 -60.16
C ARG A 617 -30.70 -13.65 -59.93
N VAL A 618 -29.93 -14.53 -59.27
CA VAL A 618 -30.38 -15.72 -58.49
C VAL A 618 -29.19 -16.61 -58.05
N ALA A 619 -27.95 -16.35 -58.49
CA ALA A 619 -26.79 -17.20 -58.16
C ALA A 619 -26.05 -16.91 -56.82
N LEU A 620 -26.50 -15.98 -55.95
CA LEU A 620 -25.76 -15.70 -54.70
C LEU A 620 -26.27 -16.48 -53.47
N ALA A 621 -27.49 -17.04 -53.51
CA ALA A 621 -28.07 -17.72 -52.34
C ALA A 621 -27.58 -19.17 -52.15
N ARG A 622 -26.92 -19.74 -53.15
CA ARG A 622 -26.46 -21.16 -53.10
C ARG A 622 -24.95 -21.32 -52.91
N GLN A 623 -24.18 -20.23 -52.99
CA GLN A 623 -22.71 -20.27 -52.92
C GLN A 623 -22.15 -20.00 -51.51
N LEU A 624 -22.96 -19.48 -50.58
CA LEU A 624 -22.57 -19.25 -49.17
C LEU A 624 -22.75 -20.47 -48.25
N LYS A 625 -23.16 -21.63 -48.77
CA LYS A 625 -23.27 -22.88 -47.99
C LYS A 625 -22.08 -23.83 -48.17
N ARG A 626 -20.97 -23.40 -48.80
CA ARG A 626 -19.83 -24.31 -49.08
C ARG A 626 -18.42 -23.78 -48.84
N SER A 627 -18.23 -22.71 -48.05
CA SER A 627 -16.88 -22.20 -47.74
C SER A 627 -16.65 -22.04 -46.23
N SER A 628 -16.54 -23.18 -45.55
CA SER A 628 -15.73 -23.40 -44.35
C SER A 628 -15.30 -24.86 -44.50
N VAL A 629 -14.10 -25.19 -44.97
CA VAL A 629 -12.79 -25.10 -44.32
C VAL A 629 -11.73 -25.39 -45.41
N PRO A 630 -10.51 -24.80 -45.42
CA PRO A 630 -9.40 -25.36 -46.18
C PRO A 630 -8.72 -26.48 -45.38
N ASP A 631 -8.63 -27.66 -45.99
CA ASP A 631 -7.84 -28.81 -45.55
C ASP A 631 -6.35 -28.44 -45.39
N SER A 632 -5.81 -28.76 -44.21
CA SER A 632 -4.38 -28.95 -44.03
C SER A 632 -4.15 -30.24 -43.24
N PHE A 633 -4.32 -31.39 -43.92
CA PHE A 633 -3.51 -32.59 -43.77
C PHE A 633 -3.95 -33.60 -44.83
N ALA A 634 -3.33 -33.56 -46.00
CA ALA A 634 -3.32 -34.67 -46.92
C ALA A 634 -2.44 -35.78 -46.33
N LEU A 635 -2.86 -37.04 -46.43
CA LEU A 635 -2.06 -38.16 -46.95
C LEU A 635 -2.91 -39.44 -47.09
N THR A 636 -2.79 -40.01 -48.29
CA THR A 636 -2.94 -41.43 -48.72
C THR A 636 -4.33 -42.09 -48.84
N ASP A 637 -4.72 -42.32 -50.11
CA ASP A 637 -5.56 -43.41 -50.65
C ASP A 637 -4.93 -44.81 -50.42
N PRO A 638 -5.58 -45.97 -50.73
CA PRO A 638 -7.02 -46.28 -50.91
C PRO A 638 -7.48 -47.61 -50.26
N SER A 639 -8.77 -47.94 -50.43
CA SER A 639 -9.42 -49.26 -50.30
C SER A 639 -10.02 -49.66 -48.93
N SER A 640 -11.34 -49.61 -48.83
CA SER A 640 -12.19 -50.77 -48.50
C SER A 640 -13.64 -50.31 -48.26
N SER A 641 -14.54 -51.17 -48.72
CA SER A 641 -16.00 -51.03 -48.79
C SER A 641 -16.70 -51.21 -47.45
N THR A 642 -17.63 -50.32 -47.07
CA THR A 642 -18.93 -50.70 -46.45
C THR A 642 -19.91 -49.51 -46.35
N PRO A 643 -21.24 -49.70 -46.47
CA PRO A 643 -22.24 -48.62 -46.42
C PRO A 643 -22.62 -48.24 -44.98
N TRP A 644 -22.76 -46.95 -44.71
CA TRP A 644 -23.22 -46.40 -43.42
C TRP A 644 -24.76 -46.41 -43.31
N PRO A 645 -25.33 -46.59 -42.10
CA PRO A 645 -26.77 -46.70 -41.89
C PRO A 645 -27.48 -45.33 -41.88
N LYS A 646 -28.75 -45.32 -42.27
CA LYS A 646 -29.63 -44.13 -42.27
C LYS A 646 -29.92 -43.68 -40.83
N LYS A 647 -29.88 -42.36 -40.59
CA LYS A 647 -30.21 -41.73 -39.29
C LYS A 647 -31.72 -41.85 -38.96
N PRO A 648 -32.11 -42.05 -37.69
CA PRO A 648 -33.52 -42.10 -37.29
C PRO A 648 -34.13 -40.69 -37.13
N THR A 649 -35.44 -40.60 -37.38
CA THR A 649 -36.25 -39.38 -37.26
C THR A 649 -36.70 -39.17 -35.82
N LEU A 650 -36.41 -38.00 -35.22
CA LEU A 650 -36.83 -37.64 -33.86
C LEU A 650 -38.30 -37.21 -33.83
N THR A 651 -39.09 -37.78 -32.91
CA THR A 651 -40.50 -37.43 -32.65
C THR A 651 -40.65 -36.59 -31.37
N MET A 652 -41.77 -35.89 -31.23
CA MET A 652 -42.02 -34.88 -30.18
C MET A 652 -41.92 -35.36 -28.73
N SER A 653 -41.87 -36.67 -28.48
CA SER A 653 -41.65 -37.26 -27.15
C SER A 653 -40.18 -37.29 -26.72
N SER A 654 -39.21 -37.11 -27.64
CA SER A 654 -37.78 -37.05 -27.30
C SER A 654 -37.32 -35.70 -26.74
N LEU A 655 -38.20 -34.70 -26.71
CA LEU A 655 -37.91 -33.33 -26.25
C LEU A 655 -38.54 -32.98 -24.89
N GLY A 656 -39.23 -33.93 -24.24
CA GLY A 656 -39.63 -33.79 -22.83
C GLY A 656 -40.61 -32.67 -22.50
N ILE A 657 -41.46 -32.25 -23.44
CA ILE A 657 -42.48 -31.21 -23.23
C ILE A 657 -43.84 -31.87 -22.99
N VAL A 658 -44.43 -31.71 -21.80
CA VAL A 658 -45.80 -32.16 -21.48
C VAL A 658 -46.75 -30.95 -21.45
N PRO A 659 -47.90 -30.96 -22.16
CA PRO A 659 -48.88 -29.87 -22.12
C PRO A 659 -49.76 -29.95 -20.87
N LYS A 660 -50.09 -28.79 -20.29
CA LYS A 660 -50.95 -28.65 -19.11
C LYS A 660 -52.43 -28.60 -19.53
N ALA A 661 -53.25 -29.52 -19.03
CA ALA A 661 -54.70 -29.54 -19.27
C ALA A 661 -55.46 -28.70 -18.23
N ALA A 662 -56.51 -28.01 -18.69
CA ALA A 662 -57.43 -27.20 -17.90
C ALA A 662 -58.68 -28.02 -17.49
N THR A 663 -59.16 -27.88 -16.26
CA THR A 663 -60.51 -28.28 -15.85
C THR A 663 -61.03 -27.40 -14.71
N ASN A 664 -62.34 -27.16 -14.73
CA ASN A 664 -63.16 -26.42 -13.76
C ASN A 664 -64.55 -27.13 -13.74
N PRO A 665 -65.47 -26.87 -12.79
CA PRO A 665 -65.59 -27.53 -11.48
C PRO A 665 -66.96 -28.23 -11.25
N THR A 666 -67.07 -29.24 -10.37
CA THR A 666 -68.33 -29.60 -9.66
C THR A 666 -68.07 -30.44 -8.38
N SER A 667 -68.88 -30.16 -7.35
CA SER A 667 -68.90 -30.47 -5.90
C SER A 667 -69.34 -31.91 -5.47
N PRO A 668 -69.59 -32.24 -4.16
CA PRO A 668 -68.79 -32.17 -2.90
C PRO A 668 -68.86 -33.53 -2.09
N PRO A 669 -68.75 -33.61 -0.75
CA PRO A 669 -67.55 -34.00 -0.01
C PRO A 669 -67.68 -35.29 0.85
N GLN A 670 -66.57 -35.95 1.19
CA GLN A 670 -66.49 -36.87 2.34
C GLN A 670 -65.13 -36.73 3.06
N ALA A 671 -65.17 -37.00 4.37
CA ALA A 671 -64.33 -36.49 5.43
C ALA A 671 -63.21 -37.45 5.91
N ALA A 672 -62.33 -36.90 6.76
CA ALA A 672 -61.30 -37.53 7.61
C ALA A 672 -60.09 -38.11 6.84
N GLU A 673 -58.83 -37.94 7.25
CA GLU A 673 -58.24 -37.97 8.59
C GLU A 673 -56.86 -37.27 8.63
N GLU A 674 -56.40 -36.99 9.85
CA GLU A 674 -55.27 -36.16 10.28
C GLU A 674 -53.87 -36.74 9.99
N ALA A 675 -52.87 -35.86 9.72
CA ALA A 675 -51.52 -35.96 10.28
C ALA A 675 -50.66 -34.71 10.00
N SER A 676 -50.09 -34.16 11.07
CA SER A 676 -49.30 -32.93 11.21
C SER A 676 -47.80 -33.08 10.87
N PRO A 677 -47.01 -31.98 10.79
CA PRO A 677 -45.69 -31.92 10.16
C PRO A 677 -44.52 -32.18 11.12
N SER A 678 -43.39 -32.67 10.60
CA SER A 678 -42.18 -32.93 11.39
C SER A 678 -40.97 -32.08 10.99
N LEU A 679 -40.57 -31.20 11.90
CA LEU A 679 -39.20 -30.79 12.30
C LEU A 679 -39.27 -30.60 13.84
N PRO A 680 -38.20 -30.56 14.68
CA PRO A 680 -36.73 -30.66 14.47
C PRO A 680 -36.00 -31.55 15.52
N ALA A 681 -34.65 -31.59 15.53
CA ALA A 681 -33.83 -32.04 16.68
C ALA A 681 -32.55 -31.17 16.78
N SER A 682 -32.48 -30.24 17.76
CA SER A 682 -31.72 -30.25 19.05
C SER A 682 -30.20 -30.05 18.89
N LEU A 683 -29.48 -29.02 19.38
CA LEU A 683 -29.43 -28.27 20.66
C LEU A 683 -28.91 -29.10 21.86
N VAL A 684 -27.65 -28.85 22.25
CA VAL A 684 -27.01 -29.16 23.56
C VAL A 684 -26.01 -28.01 23.81
N ALA A 685 -26.25 -27.01 24.68
CA ALA A 685 -26.44 -26.94 26.14
C ALA A 685 -25.12 -26.92 26.94
N TYR A 686 -24.93 -25.78 27.63
CA TYR A 686 -23.97 -25.52 28.71
C TYR A 686 -24.25 -26.40 29.93
N GLY A 687 -23.20 -26.81 30.64
CA GLY A 687 -23.27 -27.45 31.96
C GLY A 687 -22.15 -26.96 32.86
N SER A 688 -22.52 -26.14 33.85
CA SER A 688 -21.75 -25.83 35.05
C SER A 688 -21.64 -27.05 35.96
N SER A 689 -20.48 -27.27 36.58
CA SER A 689 -20.37 -28.08 37.78
C SER A 689 -19.36 -27.44 38.72
N SER A 690 -19.89 -26.86 39.80
CA SER A 690 -19.27 -26.75 41.10
C SER A 690 -19.44 -28.10 41.82
N ASP A 691 -18.38 -28.63 42.43
CA ASP A 691 -18.41 -29.19 43.78
C ASP A 691 -17.01 -29.63 44.25
N SER A 692 -16.70 -29.18 45.48
CA SER A 692 -15.87 -29.78 46.55
C SER A 692 -14.92 -30.96 46.24
N ASP A 693 -13.61 -30.72 46.37
CA ASP A 693 -12.77 -31.07 47.55
C ASP A 693 -11.36 -30.47 47.40
#